data_AF-A0A2T0LT51-F1
#
_entry.id   AF-A0A2T0LT51-F1
#
_cell.length_a   1.000
_cell.length_b   1.000
_cell.length_c   1.000
_cell.angle_alpha   90.00
_cell.angle_beta   90.00
_cell.angle_gamma   90.00
#
_symmetry.space_group_name_H-M   'P 1'
#
loop_
_entity.id
_entity.type
_entity.pdbx_description
1 polymer ?
#
loop_
_entity_poly.entity_id
_entity_poly.type
_entity_poly.pdbx_seq_one_letter_code
_entity_poly.pdbx_strand_id
1 'polypeptide(L)'
;MTRRARIDDLNGLAVPSQPALSADGAQVAYVLRTLDVERDRNVDELWLVAAGGGTPRRLTLGPADTAPAWSPDGRRLAFVRDGRLAVVPADGGEVELLTGCPPGAGAPRWSPDGRRLAFTAPVGPAGGTDAPLVLDRLDYQADGAGLHGGVRSQLHVLDLTSRRVRRLTDGPDSAGEPAWSPDGTTLAFPRRSGADSDLTCRTPVFLLAVDQPGAAPRQVALADGVAGTVEWTPDGAGLLVTGWLGDPAGHARLLRVRLADGEVTDLSGHLDRNVLPGATGYPGGPPAQAGDRVLFCLRDRGCTHLWSVGTEGSGARPVLDGAGRVVSGLAVAADRAAVALRTPSSYGEIVVIDLASGRERVLTSHGAALDDVLLYPREERTFRISDGTEVQAWLVHDPGRSGARPVLLDVHGGPHNAWNGAADEVHLYHQELVARGWAVLLVNPRGSDGYGERFYRGVHGAWGVADAADFLEPLDQLVAEGLADPDRLAVTGYSYGGFMTCWLTGHDDRFAAAVAGGPVSDLVSMSGTSDDAPLLNAFELGGAPWQRPEQFAAMSPLTHVGNVRTPTLVLHGQADLTCPLGQAQQWHSALREQGVPTRLVVYPGASHVFVLTGRPAHRLDYNRRVLDWVERHTRQDGRPPVDLGHWERRLAELAERHGVPGAQLGILRLDPGAERGDEVWCATHGVLNVRTGAPVRADSLFQIGSITKVWTATVAMALVDEGLLQLDTPVAEVLPELRLADPDVTKSVTLRHLLTHTSGIDGDIFTDTGRGDDCLEKYVAGLGEAEQNHPLGATWSYCNSGFSLVGRMIEKVTGTTWDEALRDRLFSPLGLAHTVTLPEDALLFGAAVGHDERDGRTVPAAAWTLPRSIGPAGLVTSAVADVLAFARMHLTGGVAADGTRVLSERSVDAMAAMQAELPVKLSLGDSWGLGWIRFGWGEHRLIGHDGNTLGQAAFLRLLPEQGLAVALLTNGGRTRDLYEELYREIFAELAGADMPAPFAPPAEPVPVDVTPHVGTYERASVRQEVEDTPGGPVLRTVITGPLAELVPDPVEEYPMTPVAPGVFAVRPGDGQTWTPVTFYELSGGERYLHFGVRATPKVR
;
A
#
# COMPACT_ATOMS: atom_id res chain seq x y z
N MET A 1 -22.19 1.45 -9.80
CA MET A 1 -22.24 1.79 -8.36
C MET A 1 -21.12 2.78 -8.14
N THR A 2 -21.37 3.90 -7.46
CA THR A 2 -20.32 4.87 -7.14
C THR A 2 -19.61 4.46 -5.84
N ARG A 3 -18.29 4.59 -5.78
CA ARG A 3 -17.44 4.28 -4.61
C ARG A 3 -16.59 5.49 -4.20
N ARG A 4 -15.96 5.44 -3.02
CA ARG A 4 -15.01 6.47 -2.56
C ARG A 4 -13.61 6.23 -3.12
N ALA A 5 -12.83 7.30 -3.23
CA ALA A 5 -11.45 7.23 -3.67
C ALA A 5 -10.58 6.42 -2.69
N ARG A 6 -9.67 5.63 -3.27
CA ARG A 6 -8.67 4.79 -2.61
C ARG A 6 -7.27 5.16 -3.08
N ILE A 7 -6.25 4.83 -2.30
CA ILE A 7 -4.84 5.06 -2.68
C ILE A 7 -4.51 4.40 -4.03
N ASP A 8 -5.08 3.22 -4.30
CA ASP A 8 -4.82 2.47 -5.54
C ASP A 8 -5.41 3.13 -6.79
N ASP A 9 -6.30 4.11 -6.64
CA ASP A 9 -6.84 4.89 -7.77
C ASP A 9 -5.75 5.72 -8.47
N LEU A 10 -4.61 5.93 -7.81
CA LEU A 10 -3.41 6.51 -8.43
C LEU A 10 -3.06 5.83 -9.76
N ASN A 11 -3.23 4.50 -9.84
CA ASN A 11 -2.90 3.70 -11.02
C ASN A 11 -3.79 4.01 -12.22
N GLY A 12 -5.00 4.56 -11.99
CA GLY A 12 -5.96 4.91 -13.03
C GLY A 12 -5.89 6.38 -13.48
N LEU A 13 -5.04 7.19 -12.86
CA LEU A 13 -4.97 8.63 -13.16
C LEU A 13 -4.30 8.93 -14.50
N ALA A 14 -4.92 9.84 -15.25
CA ALA A 14 -4.39 10.41 -16.48
C ALA A 14 -4.38 11.94 -16.34
N VAL A 15 -3.20 12.55 -16.30
CA VAL A 15 -3.01 13.94 -15.85
C VAL A 15 -2.40 14.78 -16.98
N PRO A 16 -3.17 15.70 -17.59
CA PRO A 16 -2.65 16.55 -18.66
C PRO A 16 -1.80 17.70 -18.11
N SER A 17 -0.76 18.07 -18.86
CA SER A 17 0.16 19.17 -18.53
C SER A 17 0.79 19.76 -19.80
N GLN A 18 1.56 20.84 -19.64
CA GLN A 18 2.38 21.46 -20.69
C GLN A 18 1.61 21.69 -22.03
N PRO A 19 0.48 22.43 -22.00
CA PRO A 19 -0.24 22.76 -23.23
C PRO A 19 0.62 23.65 -24.14
N ALA A 20 0.51 23.44 -25.44
CA ALA A 20 1.13 24.24 -26.49
C ALA A 20 0.13 24.48 -27.63
N LEU A 21 -0.09 25.74 -28.00
CA LEU A 21 -0.99 26.13 -29.07
C LEU A 21 -0.25 26.27 -30.40
N SER A 22 -0.87 25.82 -31.49
CA SER A 22 -0.41 26.15 -32.85
C SER A 22 -0.50 27.66 -33.08
N ALA A 23 0.33 28.20 -33.98
CA ALA A 23 0.42 29.65 -34.22
C ALA A 23 -0.93 30.28 -34.65
N ASP A 24 -1.79 29.51 -35.32
CA ASP A 24 -3.14 29.90 -35.73
C ASP A 24 -4.21 29.70 -34.64
N GLY A 25 -3.85 29.14 -33.47
CA GLY A 25 -4.75 28.84 -32.36
C GLY A 25 -5.74 27.69 -32.63
N ALA A 26 -5.54 26.91 -33.69
CA ALA A 26 -6.49 25.86 -34.10
C ALA A 26 -6.29 24.51 -33.41
N GLN A 27 -5.06 24.18 -32.98
CA GLN A 27 -4.69 22.91 -32.38
C GLN A 27 -3.98 23.11 -31.04
N VAL A 28 -4.26 22.24 -30.08
CA VAL A 28 -3.56 22.15 -28.80
C VAL A 28 -2.80 20.84 -28.75
N ALA A 29 -1.48 20.93 -28.62
CA ALA A 29 -0.63 19.82 -28.20
C ALA A 29 -0.47 19.88 -26.68
N TYR A 30 -0.37 18.74 -26.01
CA TYR A 30 -0.15 18.68 -24.57
C TYR A 30 0.50 17.35 -24.19
N VAL A 31 1.04 17.29 -22.98
CA VAL A 31 1.57 16.07 -22.37
C VAL A 31 0.48 15.42 -21.53
N LEU A 32 0.25 14.12 -21.69
CA LEU A 32 -0.61 13.32 -20.81
C LEU A 32 0.25 12.33 -20.04
N ARG A 33 0.26 12.46 -18.71
CA ARG A 33 0.94 11.51 -17.83
C ARG A 33 0.00 10.38 -17.43
N THR A 34 0.45 9.14 -17.57
CA THR A 34 -0.18 7.93 -17.00
C THR A 34 0.87 7.08 -16.27
N LEU A 35 0.46 6.00 -15.61
CA LEU A 35 1.37 5.11 -14.89
C LEU A 35 1.46 3.73 -15.58
N ASP A 36 2.68 3.25 -15.78
CA ASP A 36 2.98 1.87 -16.17
C ASP A 36 3.33 1.09 -14.90
N VAL A 37 2.31 0.46 -14.29
CA VAL A 37 2.42 -0.24 -13.00
C VAL A 37 3.35 -1.46 -13.11
N GLU A 38 3.30 -2.18 -14.24
CA GLU A 38 4.15 -3.36 -14.46
C GLU A 38 5.64 -3.00 -14.50
N ARG A 39 5.99 -1.85 -15.07
CA ARG A 39 7.38 -1.37 -15.16
C ARG A 39 7.76 -0.33 -14.11
N ASP A 40 6.87 -0.04 -13.17
CA ASP A 40 7.06 0.92 -12.08
C ASP A 40 7.60 2.29 -12.56
N ARG A 41 6.92 2.91 -13.53
CA ARG A 41 7.32 4.21 -14.09
C ARG A 41 6.13 5.07 -14.53
N ASN A 42 6.35 6.38 -14.59
CA ASN A 42 5.46 7.30 -15.30
C ASN A 42 5.64 7.14 -16.81
N VAL A 43 4.58 7.41 -17.57
CA VAL A 43 4.56 7.45 -19.02
C VAL A 43 4.01 8.81 -19.44
N ASP A 44 4.85 9.63 -20.08
CA ASP A 44 4.48 10.97 -20.53
C ASP A 44 4.32 10.99 -22.06
N GLU A 45 3.07 11.21 -22.48
CA GLU A 45 2.51 11.11 -23.83
C GLU A 45 2.29 12.43 -24.56
N LEU A 46 2.70 12.65 -25.81
CA LEU A 46 2.14 13.79 -26.56
C LEU A 46 0.75 13.46 -27.11
N TRP A 47 -0.18 14.38 -26.91
CA TRP A 47 -1.55 14.31 -27.41
C TRP A 47 -1.93 15.58 -28.15
N LEU A 48 -2.88 15.46 -29.07
CA LEU A 48 -3.43 16.55 -29.87
C LEU A 48 -4.95 16.61 -29.77
N VAL A 49 -5.48 17.83 -29.68
CA VAL A 49 -6.92 18.10 -29.76
C VAL A 49 -7.16 19.43 -30.48
N ALA A 50 -8.24 19.51 -31.26
CA ALA A 50 -8.63 20.76 -31.91
C ALA A 50 -9.19 21.74 -30.86
N ALA A 51 -8.77 23.01 -30.93
CA ALA A 51 -9.25 24.07 -30.01
C ALA A 51 -10.77 24.36 -30.17
N GLY A 52 -11.36 23.96 -31.30
CA GLY A 52 -12.80 23.99 -31.53
C GLY A 52 -13.59 22.91 -30.79
N GLY A 53 -12.92 21.92 -30.20
CA GLY A 53 -13.52 20.68 -29.68
C GLY A 53 -13.34 19.50 -30.65
N GLY A 54 -13.52 18.29 -30.13
CA GLY A 54 -13.33 17.04 -30.86
C GLY A 54 -12.68 15.97 -29.97
N THR A 55 -12.46 14.77 -30.52
CA THR A 55 -11.81 13.68 -29.79
C THR A 55 -10.30 13.92 -29.72
N PRO A 56 -9.69 13.98 -28.52
CA PRO A 56 -8.24 14.00 -28.39
C PRO A 56 -7.61 12.74 -28.99
N ARG A 57 -6.46 12.88 -29.62
CA ARG A 57 -5.72 11.74 -30.17
C ARG A 57 -4.28 11.72 -29.65
N ARG A 58 -3.82 10.51 -29.34
CA ARG A 58 -2.42 10.23 -29.00
C ARG A 58 -1.55 10.48 -30.23
N LEU A 59 -0.46 11.22 -30.05
CA LEU A 59 0.49 11.54 -31.12
C LEU A 59 1.76 10.70 -31.03
N THR A 60 2.22 10.38 -29.83
CA THR A 60 3.45 9.61 -29.61
C THR A 60 3.24 8.43 -28.65
N LEU A 61 4.17 7.47 -28.69
CA LEU A 61 4.21 6.27 -27.84
C LEU A 61 5.51 6.18 -27.02
N GLY A 62 6.20 7.31 -26.82
CA GLY A 62 7.49 7.36 -26.13
C GLY A 62 7.30 7.26 -24.61
N PRO A 63 8.30 6.75 -23.86
CA PRO A 63 8.14 6.57 -22.42
C PRO A 63 8.17 7.88 -21.61
N ALA A 64 8.72 8.97 -22.17
CA ALA A 64 8.95 10.23 -21.48
C ALA A 64 9.02 11.41 -22.48
N ASP A 65 7.91 11.68 -23.17
CA ASP A 65 7.80 12.75 -24.17
C ASP A 65 7.24 14.03 -23.53
N THR A 66 8.01 15.11 -23.55
CA THR A 66 7.71 16.37 -22.83
C THR A 66 8.07 17.61 -23.65
N ALA A 67 7.69 18.79 -23.16
CA ALA A 67 7.99 20.10 -23.74
C ALA A 67 7.62 20.24 -25.24
N PRO A 68 6.34 20.00 -25.62
CA PRO A 68 5.91 20.15 -27.01
C PRO A 68 6.00 21.61 -27.47
N ALA A 69 6.61 21.84 -28.63
CA ALA A 69 6.74 23.16 -29.25
C ALA A 69 6.39 23.10 -30.75
N TRP A 70 5.41 23.89 -31.16
CA TRP A 70 4.95 23.95 -32.54
C TRP A 70 5.95 24.62 -33.47
N SER A 71 6.15 24.06 -34.66
CA SER A 71 6.80 24.80 -35.74
C SER A 71 5.92 25.99 -36.17
N PRO A 72 6.51 27.11 -36.64
CA PRO A 72 5.73 28.30 -37.00
C PRO A 72 4.68 28.06 -38.10
N ASP A 73 4.91 27.08 -38.97
CA ASP A 73 3.98 26.67 -40.02
C ASP A 73 2.88 25.71 -39.55
N GLY A 74 2.90 25.29 -38.28
CA GLY A 74 1.94 24.38 -37.67
C GLY A 74 2.02 22.93 -38.18
N ARG A 75 3.06 22.55 -38.94
CA ARG A 75 3.15 21.22 -39.57
C ARG A 75 3.90 20.19 -38.72
N ARG A 76 4.69 20.62 -37.74
CA ARG A 76 5.54 19.75 -36.93
C ARG A 76 5.53 20.19 -35.47
N LEU A 77 5.84 19.24 -34.60
CA LEU A 77 6.13 19.47 -33.18
C LEU A 77 7.56 19.05 -32.89
N ALA A 78 8.34 19.94 -32.28
CA ALA A 78 9.57 19.57 -31.59
C ALA A 78 9.25 19.26 -30.13
N PHE A 79 10.00 18.34 -29.52
CA PHE A 79 9.80 17.94 -28.13
C PHE A 79 11.06 17.27 -27.57
N VAL A 80 11.03 16.95 -26.27
CA VAL A 80 12.09 16.19 -25.59
C VAL A 80 11.60 14.77 -25.35
N ARG A 81 12.37 13.77 -25.80
CA ARG A 81 12.18 12.34 -25.50
C ARG A 81 13.40 11.81 -24.79
N ASP A 82 13.25 11.38 -23.54
CA ASP A 82 14.35 10.78 -22.77
C ASP A 82 15.62 11.67 -22.79
N GLY A 83 15.41 12.97 -22.54
CA GLY A 83 16.48 13.98 -22.56
C GLY A 83 17.07 14.29 -23.94
N ARG A 84 16.47 13.84 -25.05
CA ARG A 84 16.95 14.10 -26.42
C ARG A 84 15.90 14.87 -27.23
N LEU A 85 16.34 15.76 -28.10
CA LEU A 85 15.44 16.47 -29.01
C LEU A 85 14.86 15.53 -30.06
N ALA A 86 13.57 15.68 -30.32
CA ALA A 86 12.83 14.93 -31.31
C ALA A 86 11.86 15.83 -32.08
N VAL A 87 11.47 15.41 -33.29
CA VAL A 87 10.45 16.08 -34.11
C VAL A 87 9.44 15.05 -34.62
N VAL A 88 8.16 15.43 -34.69
CA VAL A 88 7.08 14.61 -35.24
C VAL A 88 6.17 15.45 -36.15
N PRO A 89 5.66 14.90 -37.28
CA PRO A 89 4.61 15.56 -38.07
C PRO A 89 3.34 15.75 -37.24
N ALA A 90 2.70 16.93 -37.38
CA ALA A 90 1.52 17.26 -36.60
C ALA A 90 0.31 16.38 -36.94
N ASP A 91 0.20 15.87 -38.17
CA ASP A 91 -0.83 14.92 -38.62
C ASP A 91 -0.58 13.47 -38.17
N GLY A 92 0.56 13.20 -37.54
CA GLY A 92 1.00 11.87 -37.11
C GLY A 92 1.97 11.24 -38.11
N GLY A 93 2.83 10.35 -37.60
CA GLY A 93 3.90 9.73 -38.38
C GLY A 93 5.04 9.25 -37.49
N GLU A 94 6.17 8.88 -38.10
CA GLU A 94 7.35 8.46 -37.36
C GLU A 94 7.99 9.64 -36.62
N VAL A 95 8.42 9.38 -35.37
CA VAL A 95 9.20 10.32 -34.58
C VAL A 95 10.65 10.28 -35.05
N GLU A 96 11.18 11.45 -35.38
CA GLU A 96 12.58 11.63 -35.72
C GLU A 96 13.40 12.08 -34.50
N LEU A 97 14.32 11.24 -34.03
CA LEU A 97 15.31 11.62 -33.01
C LEU A 97 16.44 12.44 -33.65
N LEU A 98 16.75 13.60 -33.05
CA LEU A 98 17.81 14.50 -33.53
C LEU A 98 19.16 14.12 -32.92
N THR A 99 19.72 12.99 -33.36
CA THR A 99 20.88 12.29 -32.77
C THR A 99 22.20 13.07 -32.68
N GLY A 100 22.33 14.21 -33.38
CA GLY A 100 23.49 15.11 -33.28
C GLY A 100 23.48 16.06 -32.07
N CYS A 101 22.40 16.09 -31.28
CA CYS A 101 22.28 16.96 -30.11
C CYS A 101 22.87 16.30 -28.86
N PRO A 102 23.48 17.07 -27.95
CA PRO A 102 23.86 16.54 -26.64
C PRO A 102 22.64 15.96 -25.90
N PRO A 103 22.80 14.85 -25.15
CA PRO A 103 21.76 14.36 -24.26
C PRO A 103 21.53 15.36 -23.11
N GLY A 104 20.38 15.24 -22.44
CA GLY A 104 19.95 16.19 -21.41
C GLY A 104 19.51 17.55 -21.97
N ALA A 105 18.97 17.57 -23.20
CA ALA A 105 18.46 18.79 -23.81
C ALA A 105 17.21 19.31 -23.08
N GLY A 106 17.16 20.62 -22.85
CA GLY A 106 15.99 21.33 -22.34
C GLY A 106 14.93 21.57 -23.43
N ALA A 107 13.88 22.33 -23.06
CA ALA A 107 12.75 22.63 -23.94
C ALA A 107 13.19 23.26 -25.27
N PRO A 108 12.74 22.73 -26.44
CA PRO A 108 13.12 23.27 -27.74
C PRO A 108 12.31 24.52 -28.11
N ARG A 109 12.97 25.50 -28.72
CA ARG A 109 12.37 26.76 -29.15
C ARG A 109 12.64 27.01 -30.63
N TRP A 110 11.58 27.01 -31.43
CA TRP A 110 11.68 27.24 -32.89
C TRP A 110 12.08 28.67 -33.21
N SER A 111 12.98 28.83 -34.19
CA SER A 111 13.16 30.12 -34.84
C SER A 111 11.90 30.50 -35.61
N PRO A 112 11.59 31.80 -35.77
CA PRO A 112 10.37 32.26 -36.47
C PRO A 112 10.23 31.76 -37.92
N ASP A 113 11.34 31.46 -38.58
CA ASP A 113 11.37 30.89 -39.94
C ASP A 113 11.23 29.36 -39.99
N GLY A 114 11.17 28.69 -38.83
CA GLY A 114 11.01 27.24 -38.70
C GLY A 114 12.24 26.42 -39.12
N ARG A 115 13.41 27.04 -39.30
CA ARG A 115 14.64 26.37 -39.77
C ARG A 115 15.57 25.92 -38.66
N ARG A 116 15.48 26.51 -37.47
CA ARG A 116 16.39 26.28 -36.35
C ARG A 116 15.64 25.99 -35.06
N LEU A 117 16.29 25.25 -34.16
CA LEU A 117 15.85 25.03 -32.78
C LEU A 117 16.91 25.56 -31.81
N ALA A 118 16.53 26.44 -30.89
CA ALA A 118 17.34 26.84 -29.74
C ALA A 118 16.96 25.99 -28.53
N PHE A 119 17.95 25.62 -27.71
CA PHE A 119 17.76 24.81 -26.52
C PHE A 119 18.96 24.93 -25.60
N THR A 120 18.81 24.54 -24.34
CA THR A 120 19.93 24.38 -23.41
C THR A 120 20.33 22.91 -23.29
N ALA A 121 21.61 22.64 -23.00
CA ALA A 121 22.09 21.28 -22.73
C ALA A 121 23.32 21.29 -21.81
N PRO A 122 23.54 20.24 -21.00
CA PRO A 122 24.68 20.14 -20.09
C PRO A 122 26.01 20.05 -20.84
N VAL A 123 26.99 20.83 -20.41
CA VAL A 123 28.36 20.82 -20.93
C VAL A 123 29.37 20.94 -19.78
N GLY A 124 30.40 20.10 -19.80
CA GLY A 124 31.48 20.11 -18.82
C GLY A 124 32.16 18.74 -18.75
N PRO A 125 33.27 18.62 -18.00
CA PRO A 125 33.85 17.32 -17.71
C PRO A 125 32.84 16.52 -16.87
N ALA A 126 32.17 15.57 -17.52
CA ALA A 126 31.45 14.54 -16.78
C ALA A 126 32.51 13.72 -16.04
N GLY A 127 32.59 13.86 -14.72
CA GLY A 127 33.40 12.95 -13.92
C GLY A 127 32.95 11.53 -14.24
N GLY A 128 33.89 10.61 -14.51
CA GLY A 128 33.55 9.20 -14.49
C GLY A 128 32.93 8.86 -13.12
N THR A 129 32.04 7.88 -13.06
CA THR A 129 31.37 7.48 -11.80
C THR A 129 32.35 7.15 -10.67
N ASP A 130 33.59 6.83 -11.03
CA ASP A 130 34.64 6.37 -10.12
C ASP A 130 35.75 7.40 -9.89
N ALA A 131 35.66 8.59 -10.50
CA ALA A 131 36.67 9.64 -10.37
C ALA A 131 36.31 10.63 -9.25
N PRO A 132 37.28 11.15 -8.48
CA PRO A 132 37.02 12.17 -7.47
C PRO A 132 36.51 13.47 -8.13
N LEU A 133 35.50 14.08 -7.52
CA LEU A 133 35.02 15.42 -7.89
C LEU A 133 35.87 16.48 -7.19
N VAL A 134 36.43 17.41 -7.98
CA VAL A 134 37.15 18.59 -7.47
C VAL A 134 36.20 19.79 -7.59
N LEU A 135 35.85 20.41 -6.47
CA LEU A 135 34.77 21.39 -6.36
C LEU A 135 35.28 22.68 -5.71
N ASP A 136 35.28 23.78 -6.48
CA ASP A 136 35.68 25.11 -6.01
C ASP A 136 34.48 26.06 -5.75
N ARG A 137 33.29 25.67 -6.19
CA ARG A 137 32.04 26.46 -6.13
C ARG A 137 30.95 25.71 -5.37
N LEU A 138 29.85 26.38 -5.02
CA LEU A 138 28.71 25.77 -4.31
C LEU A 138 27.63 25.17 -5.23
N ASP A 139 27.65 25.46 -6.52
CA ASP A 139 26.68 24.99 -7.52
C ASP A 139 27.09 23.65 -8.16
N TYR A 140 27.50 22.68 -7.33
CA TYR A 140 28.03 21.37 -7.75
C TYR A 140 27.00 20.22 -7.70
N GLN A 141 25.83 20.48 -7.14
CA GLN A 141 24.77 19.49 -6.93
C GLN A 141 23.40 20.10 -7.19
N ALA A 142 22.45 19.24 -7.59
CA ALA A 142 21.04 19.57 -7.72
C ALA A 142 20.19 18.31 -7.53
N ASP A 143 19.07 18.42 -6.81
CA ASP A 143 18.14 17.31 -6.60
C ASP A 143 17.67 16.71 -7.94
N GLY A 144 17.59 15.39 -7.99
CA GLY A 144 17.25 14.64 -9.20
C GLY A 144 18.37 14.54 -10.25
N ALA A 145 19.36 15.43 -10.23
CA ALA A 145 20.55 15.36 -11.10
C ALA A 145 21.79 14.78 -10.39
N GLY A 146 21.83 14.84 -9.06
CA GLY A 146 22.94 14.35 -8.25
C GLY A 146 24.13 15.32 -8.21
N LEU A 147 25.31 14.78 -7.89
CA LEU A 147 26.57 15.54 -7.90
C LEU A 147 27.05 15.72 -9.35
N HIS A 148 26.82 16.89 -9.94
CA HIS A 148 27.16 17.20 -11.33
C HIS A 148 28.46 18.02 -11.48
N GLY A 149 29.09 18.40 -10.37
CA GLY A 149 30.40 19.05 -10.33
C GLY A 149 30.46 20.30 -11.21
N GLY A 150 31.37 20.31 -12.20
CA GLY A 150 31.55 21.42 -13.14
C GLY A 150 30.63 21.42 -14.37
N VAL A 151 29.67 20.49 -14.47
CA VAL A 151 28.73 20.45 -15.59
C VAL A 151 27.74 21.61 -15.49
N ARG A 152 27.62 22.40 -16.56
CA ARG A 152 26.75 23.59 -16.64
C ARG A 152 25.86 23.57 -17.86
N SER A 153 24.65 24.10 -17.73
CA SER A 153 23.72 24.18 -18.84
C SER A 153 24.13 25.30 -19.80
N GLN A 154 24.26 25.00 -21.10
CA GLN A 154 24.73 25.95 -22.11
C GLN A 154 23.78 26.05 -23.28
N LEU A 155 23.73 27.21 -23.91
CA LEU A 155 22.85 27.49 -25.03
C LEU A 155 23.39 26.87 -26.32
N HIS A 156 22.51 26.22 -27.07
CA HIS A 156 22.79 25.58 -28.35
C HIS A 156 21.73 25.99 -29.39
N VAL A 157 22.13 25.97 -30.66
CA VAL A 157 21.23 26.07 -31.80
C VAL A 157 21.49 24.93 -32.77
N LEU A 158 20.44 24.20 -33.11
CA LEU A 158 20.41 23.20 -34.18
C LEU A 158 19.84 23.82 -35.45
N ASP A 159 20.55 23.67 -36.56
CA ASP A 159 20.01 23.91 -37.90
C ASP A 159 19.41 22.61 -38.46
N LEU A 160 18.11 22.62 -38.76
CA LEU A 160 17.38 21.42 -39.18
C LEU A 160 17.68 20.98 -40.62
N THR A 161 18.24 21.87 -41.45
CA THR A 161 18.55 21.58 -42.85
C THR A 161 19.90 20.88 -42.96
N SER A 162 20.93 21.45 -42.33
CA SER A 162 22.29 20.91 -42.28
C SER A 162 22.52 19.88 -41.19
N ARG A 163 21.61 19.78 -40.22
CA ARG A 163 21.71 18.95 -39.00
C ARG A 163 22.91 19.29 -38.12
N ARG A 164 23.45 20.51 -38.26
CA ARG A 164 24.58 20.98 -37.47
C ARG A 164 24.08 21.62 -36.18
N VAL A 165 24.61 21.16 -35.05
CA VAL A 165 24.45 21.80 -33.74
C VAL A 165 25.63 22.73 -33.48
N ARG A 166 25.35 23.95 -33.02
CA ARG A 166 26.36 24.89 -32.56
C ARG A 166 26.08 25.31 -31.12
N ARG A 167 27.05 25.10 -30.25
CA ARG A 167 27.09 25.69 -28.90
C ARG A 167 27.35 27.20 -29.04
N LEU A 168 26.52 28.00 -28.38
CA LEU A 168 26.55 29.47 -28.44
C LEU A 168 27.16 30.10 -27.18
N THR A 169 27.07 29.43 -26.04
CA THR A 169 27.66 29.93 -24.78
C THR A 169 28.59 28.91 -24.17
N ASP A 170 29.59 29.40 -23.45
CA ASP A 170 30.49 28.62 -22.61
C ASP A 170 30.79 29.33 -21.29
N GLY A 171 31.60 28.70 -20.44
CA GLY A 171 32.02 29.23 -19.15
C GLY A 171 31.44 28.50 -17.93
N PRO A 172 31.68 29.05 -16.73
CA PRO A 172 31.37 28.40 -15.45
C PRO A 172 29.90 28.55 -15.03
N ASP A 173 29.13 29.39 -15.72
CA ASP A 173 27.74 29.70 -15.38
C ASP A 173 26.75 29.03 -16.32
N SER A 174 25.63 28.56 -15.75
CA SER A 174 24.50 28.02 -16.51
C SER A 174 23.68 29.12 -17.18
N ALA A 175 23.29 28.87 -18.44
CA ALA A 175 22.27 29.62 -19.16
C ALA A 175 20.88 28.99 -18.93
N GLY A 176 19.86 29.84 -18.78
CA GLY A 176 18.46 29.42 -18.72
C GLY A 176 17.82 29.30 -20.10
N GLU A 177 16.51 29.05 -20.10
CA GLU A 177 15.74 28.83 -21.33
C GLU A 177 15.81 30.04 -22.27
N PRO A 178 16.08 29.83 -23.58
CA PRO A 178 16.20 30.92 -24.54
C PRO A 178 14.87 31.29 -25.21
N ALA A 179 14.75 32.54 -25.64
CA ALA A 179 13.65 33.01 -26.49
C ALA A 179 14.19 33.72 -27.74
N TRP A 180 13.60 33.43 -28.90
CA TRP A 180 13.96 34.05 -30.18
C TRP A 180 13.36 35.43 -30.34
N SER A 181 14.16 36.37 -30.84
CA SER A 181 13.64 37.63 -31.38
C SER A 181 12.69 37.35 -32.55
N PRO A 182 11.67 38.20 -32.79
CA PRO A 182 10.71 37.99 -33.88
C PRO A 182 11.34 37.92 -35.28
N ASP A 183 12.51 38.53 -35.47
CA ASP A 183 13.28 38.46 -36.72
C ASP A 183 14.19 37.21 -36.83
N GLY A 184 14.28 36.42 -35.76
CA GLY A 184 15.10 35.21 -35.70
C GLY A 184 16.61 35.43 -35.68
N THR A 185 17.11 36.64 -35.41
CA THR A 185 18.56 36.92 -35.45
C THR A 185 19.23 36.87 -34.07
N THR A 186 18.45 37.00 -33.00
CA THR A 186 18.94 37.18 -31.62
C THR A 186 18.21 36.25 -30.66
N LEU A 187 18.92 35.76 -29.64
CA LEU A 187 18.35 35.02 -28.52
C LEU A 187 18.42 35.85 -27.24
N ALA A 188 17.32 35.88 -26.48
CA ALA A 188 17.27 36.37 -25.11
C ALA A 188 17.30 35.19 -24.15
N PHE A 189 18.04 35.27 -23.04
CA PHE A 189 18.10 34.21 -22.03
C PHE A 189 18.59 34.78 -20.69
N PRO A 190 18.11 34.25 -19.55
CA PRO A 190 18.69 34.55 -18.25
C PRO A 190 19.98 33.75 -18.06
N ARG A 191 20.96 34.31 -17.35
CA ARG A 191 22.23 33.61 -17.07
C ARG A 191 22.80 34.08 -15.75
N ARG A 192 23.37 33.16 -14.97
CA ARG A 192 24.21 33.55 -13.81
C ARG A 192 25.40 34.39 -14.27
N SER A 193 25.73 35.43 -13.50
CA SER A 193 26.78 36.39 -13.85
C SER A 193 27.54 36.84 -12.61
N GLY A 194 28.85 37.09 -12.76
CA GLY A 194 29.75 37.51 -11.68
C GLY A 194 30.68 36.38 -11.20
N ALA A 195 31.80 36.76 -10.58
CA ALA A 195 32.80 35.79 -10.09
C ALA A 195 32.22 34.86 -9.00
N ASP A 196 31.37 35.43 -8.14
CA ASP A 196 30.72 34.75 -7.01
C ASP A 196 29.22 34.51 -7.29
N SER A 197 28.90 34.13 -8.53
CA SER A 197 27.52 33.93 -8.99
C SER A 197 26.81 32.76 -8.28
N ASP A 198 27.56 31.82 -7.70
CA ASP A 198 27.09 30.75 -6.82
C ASP A 198 26.74 31.23 -5.40
N LEU A 199 27.26 32.40 -4.97
CA LEU A 199 26.92 33.03 -3.69
C LEU A 199 25.77 34.04 -3.82
N THR A 200 25.76 34.80 -4.91
CA THR A 200 24.84 35.94 -5.09
C THR A 200 23.56 35.58 -5.84
N CYS A 201 23.56 34.47 -6.58
CA CYS A 201 22.43 33.98 -7.37
C CYS A 201 21.85 35.00 -8.39
N ARG A 202 22.62 36.02 -8.78
CA ARG A 202 22.16 36.99 -9.79
C ARG A 202 22.01 36.32 -11.14
N THR A 203 20.84 36.45 -11.74
CA THR A 203 20.56 35.99 -13.11
C THR A 203 20.06 37.15 -13.97
N PRO A 204 20.96 38.03 -14.47
CA PRO A 204 20.60 39.05 -15.43
C PRO A 204 20.09 38.47 -16.75
N VAL A 205 19.44 39.32 -17.55
CA VAL A 205 18.99 38.96 -18.89
C VAL A 205 20.04 39.36 -19.92
N PHE A 206 20.38 38.42 -20.81
CA PHE A 206 21.37 38.60 -21.87
C PHE A 206 20.73 38.47 -23.25
N LEU A 207 21.28 39.20 -24.22
CA LEU A 207 21.02 39.04 -25.65
C LEU A 207 22.26 38.49 -26.36
N LEU A 208 22.06 37.59 -27.32
CA LEU A 208 23.13 37.02 -28.14
C LEU A 208 22.73 36.95 -29.62
N ALA A 209 23.52 37.59 -30.47
CA ALA A 209 23.36 37.50 -31.92
C ALA A 209 23.78 36.11 -32.40
N VAL A 210 22.85 35.38 -33.04
CA VAL A 210 23.09 33.98 -33.40
C VAL A 210 24.04 33.87 -34.58
N ASP A 211 23.83 34.64 -35.64
CA ASP A 211 24.55 34.47 -36.91
C ASP A 211 25.92 35.17 -36.97
N GLN A 212 26.35 35.77 -35.86
CA GLN A 212 27.66 36.39 -35.72
C GLN A 212 28.62 35.45 -34.98
N PRO A 213 29.57 34.80 -35.67
CA PRO A 213 30.54 33.92 -35.02
C PRO A 213 31.35 34.68 -33.96
N GLY A 214 31.43 34.14 -32.74
CA GLY A 214 32.17 34.76 -31.64
C GLY A 214 31.47 35.95 -30.97
N ALA A 215 30.19 36.22 -31.28
CA ALA A 215 29.42 37.21 -30.53
C ALA A 215 29.39 36.87 -29.04
N ALA A 216 29.69 37.85 -28.19
CA ALA A 216 29.58 37.71 -26.74
C ALA A 216 28.15 38.05 -26.29
N PRO A 217 27.59 37.33 -25.30
CA PRO A 217 26.33 37.72 -24.67
C PRO A 217 26.41 39.14 -24.11
N ARG A 218 25.42 39.98 -24.43
CA ARG A 218 25.30 41.35 -23.92
C ARG A 218 24.21 41.41 -22.87
N GLN A 219 24.56 41.80 -21.65
CA GLN A 219 23.59 42.05 -20.58
C GLN A 219 22.69 43.23 -20.97
N VAL A 220 21.37 43.11 -20.76
CA VAL A 220 20.39 44.14 -21.13
C VAL A 220 19.50 44.61 -19.99
N ALA A 221 19.30 43.79 -18.94
CA ALA A 221 18.49 44.15 -17.79
C ALA A 221 18.84 43.29 -16.57
N LEU A 222 18.31 43.70 -15.40
CA LEU A 222 18.39 42.95 -14.13
C LEU A 222 19.82 42.63 -13.69
N ALA A 223 20.73 43.62 -13.80
CA ALA A 223 22.13 43.47 -13.37
C ALA A 223 22.25 42.97 -11.92
N ASP A 224 21.42 43.51 -11.04
CA ASP A 224 21.36 43.18 -9.61
C ASP A 224 20.14 42.31 -9.26
N GLY A 225 19.39 41.84 -10.26
CA GLY A 225 18.15 41.10 -10.09
C GLY A 225 18.27 39.61 -10.36
N VAL A 226 17.12 38.93 -10.32
CA VAL A 226 16.99 37.49 -10.59
C VAL A 226 15.89 37.30 -11.63
N ALA A 227 16.27 37.01 -12.87
CA ALA A 227 15.34 36.63 -13.92
C ALA A 227 15.08 35.12 -13.89
N GLY A 228 13.80 34.74 -13.95
CA GLY A 228 13.32 33.36 -14.08
C GLY A 228 13.05 33.00 -15.55
N THR A 229 11.92 33.46 -16.10
CA THR A 229 11.58 33.26 -17.52
C THR A 229 11.78 34.53 -18.34
N VAL A 230 12.05 34.39 -19.64
CA VAL A 230 12.15 35.50 -20.59
C VAL A 230 11.41 35.17 -21.89
N GLU A 231 10.62 36.12 -22.36
CA GLU A 231 9.86 36.03 -23.61
C GLU A 231 9.98 37.35 -24.40
N TRP A 232 9.94 37.29 -25.72
CA TRP A 232 9.97 38.51 -26.54
C TRP A 232 8.58 39.12 -26.69
N THR A 233 8.51 40.46 -26.72
CA THR A 233 7.31 41.12 -27.22
C THR A 233 7.16 40.87 -28.73
N PRO A 234 5.93 40.73 -29.26
CA PRO A 234 5.71 40.40 -30.68
C PRO A 234 6.30 41.42 -31.66
N ASP A 235 6.45 42.69 -31.24
CA ASP A 235 7.03 43.77 -32.03
C ASP A 235 8.58 43.80 -32.00
N GLY A 236 9.20 42.99 -31.13
CA GLY A 236 10.65 42.93 -30.94
C GLY A 236 11.25 44.14 -30.19
N ALA A 237 10.42 45.05 -29.67
CA ALA A 237 10.88 46.26 -28.97
C ALA A 237 11.27 46.01 -27.50
N GLY A 238 10.84 44.88 -26.93
CA GLY A 238 11.02 44.56 -25.52
C GLY A 238 11.03 43.07 -25.19
N LEU A 239 11.16 42.78 -23.91
CA LEU A 239 11.08 41.45 -23.31
C LEU A 239 10.06 41.45 -22.17
N LEU A 240 9.35 40.34 -21.99
CA LEU A 240 8.60 40.01 -20.78
C LEU A 240 9.46 39.09 -19.92
N VAL A 241 9.61 39.41 -18.65
CA VAL A 241 10.46 38.67 -17.70
C VAL A 241 9.67 38.40 -16.43
N THR A 242 9.71 37.17 -15.92
CA THR A 242 9.28 36.90 -14.54
C THR A 242 10.48 36.87 -13.63
N GLY A 243 10.40 37.48 -12.45
CA GLY A 243 11.51 37.48 -11.50
C GLY A 243 11.52 38.62 -10.50
N TRP A 244 12.67 38.90 -9.92
CA TRP A 244 12.87 39.91 -8.89
C TRP A 244 13.80 41.01 -9.39
N LEU A 245 13.44 42.27 -9.11
CA LEU A 245 14.28 43.43 -9.42
C LEU A 245 15.59 43.45 -8.62
N GLY A 246 15.63 42.74 -7.48
CA GLY A 246 16.79 42.63 -6.60
C GLY A 246 16.89 41.21 -6.04
N ASP A 247 17.03 41.11 -4.71
CA ASP A 247 17.06 39.82 -4.01
C ASP A 247 15.78 39.01 -4.23
N PRO A 248 15.87 37.69 -4.41
CA PRO A 248 14.73 36.79 -4.55
C PRO A 248 14.05 36.54 -3.19
N ALA A 249 13.75 37.61 -2.46
CA ALA A 249 13.05 37.57 -1.18
C ALA A 249 11.64 38.14 -1.38
N GLY A 250 10.62 37.29 -1.22
CA GLY A 250 9.23 37.67 -1.42
C GLY A 250 8.70 37.37 -2.82
N HIS A 251 7.66 38.09 -3.24
CA HIS A 251 6.97 37.80 -4.49
C HIS A 251 7.81 38.12 -5.74
N ALA A 252 7.85 37.17 -6.68
CA ALA A 252 8.25 37.41 -8.05
C ALA A 252 7.26 38.36 -8.75
N ARG A 253 7.77 39.16 -9.68
CA ARG A 253 7.02 40.16 -10.46
C ARG A 253 6.98 39.81 -11.94
N LEU A 254 6.00 40.37 -12.63
CA LEU A 254 5.96 40.41 -14.10
C LEU A 254 6.58 41.72 -14.55
N LEU A 255 7.70 41.63 -15.26
CA LEU A 255 8.50 42.77 -15.68
C LEU A 255 8.49 42.90 -17.20
N ARG A 256 8.48 44.14 -17.70
CA ARG A 256 8.74 44.48 -19.09
C ARG A 256 10.08 45.17 -19.20
N VAL A 257 10.97 44.67 -20.04
CA VAL A 257 12.24 45.30 -20.37
C VAL A 257 12.14 45.96 -21.74
N ARG A 258 12.40 47.26 -21.84
CA ARG A 258 12.49 47.95 -23.12
C ARG A 258 13.93 47.89 -23.66
N LEU A 259 14.12 47.43 -24.88
CA LEU A 259 15.47 47.18 -25.41
C LEU A 259 16.22 48.44 -25.86
N ALA A 260 15.50 49.53 -26.16
CA ALA A 260 16.10 50.77 -26.64
C ALA A 260 17.07 51.40 -25.62
N ASP A 261 16.74 51.28 -24.33
CA ASP A 261 17.47 51.93 -23.22
C ASP A 261 17.61 51.05 -21.98
N GLY A 262 17.01 49.86 -21.95
CA GLY A 262 17.06 48.93 -20.82
C GLY A 262 16.09 49.25 -19.69
N GLU A 263 15.11 50.16 -19.89
CA GLU A 263 14.12 50.46 -18.84
C GLU A 263 13.33 49.21 -18.46
N VAL A 264 13.20 48.96 -17.16
CA VAL A 264 12.40 47.87 -16.59
C VAL A 264 11.14 48.42 -15.93
N THR A 265 9.98 47.97 -16.37
CA THR A 265 8.66 48.33 -15.81
C THR A 265 8.03 47.12 -15.13
N ASP A 266 7.56 47.24 -13.90
CA ASP A 266 6.75 46.21 -13.23
C ASP A 266 5.29 46.30 -13.71
N LEU A 267 4.86 45.29 -14.46
CA LEU A 267 3.49 45.18 -14.98
C LEU A 267 2.53 44.58 -13.96
N SER A 268 3.01 43.78 -13.00
CA SER A 268 2.18 43.31 -11.87
C SER A 268 1.82 44.46 -10.92
N GLY A 269 2.67 45.48 -10.83
CA GLY A 269 2.39 46.75 -10.18
C GLY A 269 1.95 46.60 -8.73
N HIS A 270 0.71 46.99 -8.43
CA HIS A 270 0.15 46.97 -7.07
C HIS A 270 -0.48 45.62 -6.68
N LEU A 271 -0.44 44.60 -7.55
CA LEU A 271 -0.92 43.27 -7.20
C LEU A 271 -0.01 42.69 -6.12
N ASP A 272 -0.54 42.59 -4.91
CA ASP A 272 0.15 41.98 -3.78
C ASP A 272 0.10 40.45 -3.85
N ARG A 273 0.55 39.88 -4.98
CA ARG A 273 0.55 38.44 -5.26
C ARG A 273 1.83 38.03 -5.99
N ASN A 274 2.25 36.79 -5.76
CA ASN A 274 3.38 36.18 -6.44
C ASN A 274 3.01 35.82 -7.88
N VAL A 275 3.91 36.07 -8.84
CA VAL A 275 3.76 35.64 -10.24
C VAL A 275 4.35 34.24 -10.41
N LEU A 276 3.57 33.33 -11.01
CA LEU A 276 3.86 31.90 -11.06
C LEU A 276 4.17 31.46 -12.50
N PRO A 277 5.46 31.45 -12.93
CA PRO A 277 5.83 31.04 -14.29
C PRO A 277 5.68 29.53 -14.54
N GLY A 278 5.40 28.74 -13.50
CA GLY A 278 5.24 27.29 -13.57
C GLY A 278 6.55 26.53 -13.36
N ALA A 279 6.51 25.53 -12.47
CA ALA A 279 7.56 24.55 -12.24
C ALA A 279 6.96 23.29 -11.59
N THR A 280 7.75 22.22 -11.45
CA THR A 280 7.34 21.02 -10.70
C THR A 280 6.97 21.41 -9.26
N GLY A 281 5.77 21.03 -8.80
CA GLY A 281 5.25 21.41 -7.48
C GLY A 281 4.70 22.84 -7.37
N TYR A 282 5.00 23.71 -8.32
CA TYR A 282 4.57 25.12 -8.36
C TYR A 282 3.80 25.41 -9.65
N PRO A 283 2.49 25.08 -9.70
CA PRO A 283 1.67 25.22 -10.91
C PRO A 283 1.61 26.67 -11.41
N GLY A 284 1.65 26.85 -12.73
CA GLY A 284 1.61 28.14 -13.41
C GLY A 284 1.99 28.02 -14.89
N GLY A 285 2.42 29.12 -15.49
CA GLY A 285 2.91 29.12 -16.86
C GLY A 285 3.56 30.45 -17.27
N PRO A 286 4.44 30.45 -18.29
CA PRO A 286 5.20 31.63 -18.68
C PRO A 286 4.28 32.73 -19.21
N PRO A 287 4.63 34.01 -19.01
CA PRO A 287 3.82 35.12 -19.47
C PRO A 287 3.84 35.21 -21.00
N ALA A 288 2.74 35.65 -21.60
CA ALA A 288 2.64 35.81 -23.05
C ALA A 288 1.76 37.01 -23.41
N GLN A 289 2.14 37.74 -24.46
CA GLN A 289 1.36 38.87 -24.95
C GLN A 289 0.33 38.42 -26.00
N ALA A 290 -0.91 38.86 -25.86
CA ALA A 290 -1.97 38.75 -26.85
C ALA A 290 -2.63 40.12 -27.06
N GLY A 291 -2.46 40.69 -28.26
CA GLY A 291 -2.91 42.05 -28.56
C GLY A 291 -2.22 43.10 -27.67
N ASP A 292 -3.02 43.93 -27.01
CA ASP A 292 -2.60 44.99 -26.08
C ASP A 292 -2.50 44.52 -24.62
N ARG A 293 -2.54 43.20 -24.37
CA ARG A 293 -2.50 42.62 -23.02
C ARG A 293 -1.44 41.54 -22.87
N VAL A 294 -0.95 41.39 -21.67
CA VAL A 294 -0.06 40.31 -21.22
C VAL A 294 -0.84 39.38 -20.30
N LEU A 295 -0.83 38.09 -20.62
CA LEU A 295 -1.40 37.00 -19.85
C LEU A 295 -0.30 36.42 -18.96
N PHE A 296 -0.61 36.14 -17.70
CA PHE A 296 0.33 35.57 -16.74
C PHE A 296 -0.43 34.86 -15.63
N CYS A 297 0.24 33.93 -14.95
CA CYS A 297 -0.32 33.26 -13.79
C CYS A 297 0.14 33.92 -12.49
N LEU A 298 -0.73 33.94 -11.48
CA LEU A 298 -0.39 34.37 -10.12
C LEU A 298 -1.02 33.43 -9.10
N ARG A 299 -0.47 33.40 -7.89
CA ARG A 299 -1.05 32.68 -6.75
C ARG A 299 -2.02 33.58 -6.00
N ASP A 300 -3.23 33.13 -5.72
CA ASP A 300 -4.19 33.80 -4.83
C ASP A 300 -4.92 32.75 -3.96
N ARG A 301 -4.87 32.94 -2.63
CA ARG A 301 -5.46 32.01 -1.63
C ARG A 301 -5.16 30.53 -1.93
N GLY A 302 -3.89 30.24 -2.20
CA GLY A 302 -3.40 28.90 -2.55
C GLY A 302 -3.69 28.39 -3.96
N CYS A 303 -4.56 29.05 -4.74
CA CYS A 303 -4.87 28.68 -6.11
C CYS A 303 -3.98 29.42 -7.11
N THR A 304 -3.53 28.76 -8.18
CA THR A 304 -2.92 29.47 -9.32
C THR A 304 -3.99 29.84 -10.33
N HIS A 305 -4.13 31.13 -10.62
CA HIS A 305 -5.12 31.69 -11.54
C HIS A 305 -4.47 32.32 -12.76
N LEU A 306 -5.22 32.41 -13.87
CA LEU A 306 -4.81 33.14 -15.06
C LEU A 306 -5.31 34.59 -14.99
N TRP A 307 -4.40 35.53 -15.15
CA TRP A 307 -4.67 36.97 -15.13
C TRP A 307 -4.21 37.63 -16.42
N SER A 308 -4.74 38.82 -16.69
CA SER A 308 -4.28 39.69 -17.77
C SER A 308 -4.02 41.11 -17.28
N VAL A 309 -3.02 41.77 -17.82
CA VAL A 309 -2.74 43.21 -17.61
C VAL A 309 -2.44 43.89 -18.94
N GLY A 310 -2.71 45.19 -19.07
CA GLY A 310 -2.31 45.94 -20.26
C GLY A 310 -0.79 45.98 -20.43
N THR A 311 -0.30 46.13 -21.66
CA THR A 311 1.15 46.17 -21.97
C THR A 311 1.92 47.29 -21.29
N GLU A 312 1.23 48.34 -20.82
CA GLU A 312 1.77 49.46 -20.03
C GLU A 312 1.47 49.32 -18.52
N GLY A 313 0.99 48.16 -18.05
CA GLY A 313 0.80 47.88 -16.61
C GLY A 313 -0.54 48.33 -16.01
N SER A 314 -1.54 48.67 -16.82
CA SER A 314 -2.86 49.12 -16.34
C SER A 314 -3.98 48.09 -16.54
N GLY A 315 -5.01 48.16 -15.70
CA GLY A 315 -6.23 47.37 -15.84
C GLY A 315 -6.02 45.86 -15.67
N ALA A 316 -5.23 45.44 -14.68
CA ALA A 316 -5.08 44.03 -14.33
C ALA A 316 -6.43 43.41 -13.93
N ARG A 317 -6.76 42.23 -14.46
CA ARG A 317 -8.02 41.53 -14.21
C ARG A 317 -7.88 40.01 -14.35
N PRO A 318 -8.66 39.20 -13.62
CA PRO A 318 -8.69 37.76 -13.81
C PRO A 318 -9.24 37.40 -15.20
N VAL A 319 -8.71 36.32 -15.76
CA VAL A 319 -9.21 35.65 -16.97
C VAL A 319 -9.77 34.28 -16.60
N LEU A 320 -9.12 33.59 -15.66
CA LEU A 320 -9.55 32.31 -15.11
C LEU A 320 -9.24 32.26 -13.61
N ASP A 321 -10.27 32.36 -12.78
CA ASP A 321 -10.19 32.30 -11.32
C ASP A 321 -11.34 31.43 -10.75
N GLY A 322 -11.29 31.23 -9.43
CA GLY A 322 -12.30 30.49 -8.67
C GLY A 322 -11.71 29.59 -7.59
N ALA A 323 -12.54 29.28 -6.58
CA ALA A 323 -12.15 28.40 -5.48
C ALA A 323 -11.79 27.00 -6.00
N GLY A 324 -10.59 26.52 -5.61
CA GLY A 324 -10.10 25.19 -6.01
C GLY A 324 -9.79 25.03 -7.50
N ARG A 325 -9.71 26.12 -8.27
CA ARG A 325 -9.27 26.10 -9.68
C ARG A 325 -7.79 26.42 -9.76
N VAL A 326 -7.00 25.49 -10.31
CA VAL A 326 -5.54 25.62 -10.38
C VAL A 326 -5.04 25.43 -11.81
N VAL A 327 -4.48 26.49 -12.38
CA VAL A 327 -3.79 26.48 -13.68
C VAL A 327 -2.37 25.91 -13.49
N SER A 328 -2.09 24.78 -14.13
CA SER A 328 -0.79 24.07 -14.06
C SER A 328 0.01 24.12 -15.36
N GLY A 329 -0.45 24.87 -16.35
CA GLY A 329 0.23 25.15 -17.60
C GLY A 329 -0.52 26.20 -18.41
N LEU A 330 0.21 26.99 -19.22
CA LEU A 330 -0.35 28.05 -20.05
C LEU A 330 0.36 28.09 -21.41
N ALA A 331 -0.43 28.18 -22.48
CA ALA A 331 0.02 28.61 -23.80
C ALA A 331 -0.94 29.64 -24.36
N VAL A 332 -0.42 30.61 -25.11
CA VAL A 332 -1.19 31.69 -25.73
C VAL A 332 -0.78 31.83 -27.19
N ALA A 333 -1.75 31.86 -28.09
CA ALA A 333 -1.54 32.11 -29.51
C ALA A 333 -2.82 32.70 -30.13
N ALA A 334 -2.66 33.56 -31.13
CA ALA A 334 -3.76 34.31 -31.75
C ALA A 334 -4.64 35.02 -30.69
N ASP A 335 -5.92 34.69 -30.62
CA ASP A 335 -6.92 35.22 -29.68
C ASP A 335 -7.34 34.20 -28.61
N ARG A 336 -6.48 33.20 -28.32
CA ARG A 336 -6.79 32.09 -27.41
C ARG A 336 -5.69 31.83 -26.39
N ALA A 337 -6.11 31.38 -25.21
CA ALA A 337 -5.24 30.74 -24.23
C ALA A 337 -5.66 29.27 -24.05
N ALA A 338 -4.69 28.36 -23.96
CA ALA A 338 -4.88 26.97 -23.56
C ALA A 338 -4.23 26.75 -22.20
N VAL A 339 -4.96 26.12 -21.28
CA VAL A 339 -4.48 25.82 -19.93
C VAL A 339 -4.68 24.35 -19.59
N ALA A 340 -3.80 23.81 -18.75
CA ALA A 340 -4.09 22.62 -17.97
C ALA A 340 -4.75 23.08 -16.66
N LEU A 341 -5.99 22.66 -16.43
CA LEU A 341 -6.81 23.13 -15.32
C LEU A 341 -7.21 21.98 -14.40
N ARG A 342 -6.84 22.08 -13.13
CA ARG A 342 -7.35 21.23 -12.05
C ARG A 342 -8.52 21.90 -11.34
N THR A 343 -9.47 21.11 -10.87
CA THR A 343 -10.67 21.56 -10.15
C THR A 343 -10.92 20.66 -8.93
N PRO A 344 -11.88 20.97 -8.04
CA PRO A 344 -12.21 20.09 -6.92
C PRO A 344 -12.67 18.68 -7.31
N SER A 345 -13.12 18.49 -8.55
CA SER A 345 -13.63 17.23 -9.07
C SER A 345 -12.82 16.64 -10.23
N SER A 346 -11.69 17.24 -10.59
CA SER A 346 -10.84 16.78 -11.69
C SER A 346 -9.36 16.99 -11.38
N TYR A 347 -8.57 15.94 -11.59
CA TYR A 347 -7.11 15.95 -11.49
C TYR A 347 -6.42 16.70 -12.64
N GLY A 348 -7.17 17.13 -13.65
CA GLY A 348 -6.68 18.00 -14.72
C GLY A 348 -7.40 17.78 -16.06
N GLU A 349 -7.77 18.86 -16.74
CA GLU A 349 -8.24 18.84 -18.13
C GLU A 349 -7.60 19.98 -18.94
N ILE A 350 -7.52 19.80 -20.26
CA ILE A 350 -7.13 20.87 -21.19
C ILE A 350 -8.36 21.75 -21.46
N VAL A 351 -8.22 23.03 -21.17
CA VAL A 351 -9.26 24.05 -21.37
C VAL A 351 -8.74 25.14 -22.29
N VAL A 352 -9.55 25.54 -23.27
CA VAL A 352 -9.28 26.71 -24.11
C VAL A 352 -10.20 27.85 -23.73
N ILE A 353 -9.61 29.05 -23.66
CA ILE A 353 -10.27 30.30 -23.33
C ILE A 353 -10.17 31.20 -24.55
N ASP A 354 -11.32 31.66 -25.03
CA ASP A 354 -11.42 32.70 -26.06
C ASP A 354 -11.18 34.07 -25.38
N LEU A 355 -10.07 34.75 -25.71
CA LEU A 355 -9.63 35.95 -24.98
C LEU A 355 -10.51 37.17 -25.27
N ALA A 356 -11.23 37.18 -26.40
CA ALA A 356 -12.15 38.25 -26.77
C ALA A 356 -13.46 38.19 -25.98
N SER A 357 -14.05 36.99 -25.85
CA SER A 357 -15.33 36.77 -25.18
C SER A 357 -15.22 36.30 -23.73
N GLY A 358 -14.05 35.80 -23.30
CA GLY A 358 -13.84 35.14 -22.02
C GLY A 358 -14.45 33.74 -21.93
N ARG A 359 -14.99 33.19 -23.03
CA ARG A 359 -15.67 31.89 -23.00
C ARG A 359 -14.66 30.75 -22.85
N GLU A 360 -14.89 29.91 -21.85
CA GLU A 360 -14.14 28.68 -21.61
C GLU A 360 -14.73 27.48 -22.37
N ARG A 361 -13.87 26.57 -22.81
CA ARG A 361 -14.24 25.26 -23.37
C ARG A 361 -13.28 24.18 -22.87
N VAL A 362 -13.80 23.19 -22.16
CA VAL A 362 -13.07 21.97 -21.81
C VAL A 362 -12.95 21.08 -23.05
N LEU A 363 -11.74 20.62 -23.36
CA LEU A 363 -11.44 19.85 -24.58
C LEU A 363 -11.20 18.36 -24.33
N THR A 364 -10.91 17.98 -23.09
CA THR A 364 -10.55 16.62 -22.71
C THR A 364 -11.48 16.10 -21.61
N SER A 365 -11.44 14.79 -21.39
CA SER A 365 -12.16 14.10 -20.32
C SER A 365 -11.30 12.96 -19.78
N HIS A 366 -10.03 13.27 -19.48
CA HIS A 366 -9.05 12.27 -19.02
C HIS A 366 -9.41 11.70 -17.66
N GLY A 367 -10.20 12.42 -16.86
CA GLY A 367 -10.77 11.92 -15.60
C GLY A 367 -11.83 10.81 -15.75
N ALA A 368 -12.30 10.49 -16.96
CA ALA A 368 -13.44 9.57 -17.18
C ALA A 368 -13.21 8.16 -16.61
N ALA A 369 -11.96 7.71 -16.50
CA ALA A 369 -11.61 6.42 -15.89
C ALA A 369 -12.00 6.33 -14.40
N LEU A 370 -12.29 7.47 -13.76
CA LEU A 370 -12.69 7.59 -12.36
C LEU A 370 -14.11 8.16 -12.22
N ASP A 371 -14.97 8.07 -13.24
CA ASP A 371 -16.35 8.59 -13.19
C ASP A 371 -17.21 7.92 -12.10
N ASP A 372 -16.85 6.71 -11.65
CA ASP A 372 -17.50 6.02 -10.53
C ASP A 372 -16.90 6.36 -9.15
N VAL A 373 -15.85 7.20 -9.10
CA VAL A 373 -15.14 7.57 -7.88
C VAL A 373 -15.55 8.95 -7.40
N LEU A 374 -16.04 9.02 -6.16
CA LEU A 374 -16.42 10.26 -5.50
C LEU A 374 -15.35 10.72 -4.52
N LEU A 375 -14.88 11.96 -4.70
CA LEU A 375 -14.00 12.65 -3.75
C LEU A 375 -14.80 13.30 -2.62
N TYR A 376 -14.24 13.28 -1.43
CA TYR A 376 -14.65 14.14 -0.33
C TYR A 376 -14.19 15.58 -0.62
N PRO A 377 -15.11 16.56 -0.53
CA PRO A 377 -14.79 17.94 -0.82
C PRO A 377 -13.81 18.51 0.21
N ARG A 378 -12.98 19.44 -0.24
CA ARG A 378 -12.19 20.31 0.64
C ARG A 378 -13.05 21.52 1.00
N GLU A 379 -13.47 21.63 2.25
CA GLU A 379 -14.27 22.77 2.75
C GLU A 379 -13.34 23.89 3.22
N GLU A 380 -13.50 25.10 2.68
CA GLU A 380 -12.70 26.25 3.08
C GLU A 380 -13.11 26.76 4.46
N ARG A 381 -12.13 26.96 5.34
CA ARG A 381 -12.29 27.50 6.70
C ARG A 381 -11.28 28.63 6.92
N THR A 382 -11.61 29.59 7.79
CA THR A 382 -10.69 30.65 8.21
C THR A 382 -10.66 30.71 9.73
N PHE A 383 -9.46 30.74 10.29
CA PHE A 383 -9.18 30.77 11.71
C PHE A 383 -8.50 32.09 12.07
N ARG A 384 -8.81 32.61 13.25
CA ARG A 384 -8.18 33.81 13.78
C ARG A 384 -7.25 33.42 14.92
N ILE A 385 -5.96 33.65 14.71
CA ILE A 385 -4.90 33.35 15.66
C ILE A 385 -4.88 34.42 16.76
N SER A 386 -4.38 34.06 17.94
CA SER A 386 -4.33 34.90 19.14
C SER A 386 -3.61 36.24 18.92
N ASP A 387 -2.65 36.30 18.01
CA ASP A 387 -1.94 37.53 17.62
C ASP A 387 -2.68 38.40 16.59
N GLY A 388 -3.88 37.97 16.17
CA GLY A 388 -4.74 38.65 15.22
C GLY A 388 -4.54 38.24 13.76
N THR A 389 -3.62 37.31 13.47
CA THR A 389 -3.41 36.78 12.12
C THR A 389 -4.62 35.96 11.68
N GLU A 390 -5.09 36.15 10.43
CA GLU A 390 -6.10 35.29 9.82
C GLU A 390 -5.42 34.22 8.98
N VAL A 391 -5.73 32.96 9.27
CA VAL A 391 -5.15 31.78 8.62
C VAL A 391 -6.26 31.02 7.90
N GLN A 392 -6.11 30.83 6.60
CA GLN A 392 -7.04 30.01 5.82
C GLN A 392 -6.62 28.54 5.89
N ALA A 393 -7.60 27.64 5.90
CA ALA A 393 -7.37 26.21 5.83
C ALA A 393 -8.46 25.53 5.01
N TRP A 394 -8.22 24.26 4.70
CA TRP A 394 -9.20 23.35 4.12
C TRP A 394 -9.45 22.19 5.07
N LEU A 395 -10.72 21.89 5.34
CA LEU A 395 -11.13 20.72 6.11
C LEU A 395 -11.67 19.67 5.14
N VAL A 396 -11.05 18.50 5.10
CA VAL A 396 -11.54 17.34 4.35
C VAL A 396 -12.20 16.39 5.33
N HIS A 397 -13.49 16.13 5.17
CA HIS A 397 -14.23 15.24 6.04
C HIS A 397 -15.47 14.65 5.34
N ASP A 398 -16.04 13.61 5.96
CA ASP A 398 -17.33 13.09 5.53
C ASP A 398 -18.45 13.99 6.10
N PRO A 399 -19.25 14.67 5.25
CA PRO A 399 -20.35 15.51 5.71
C PRO A 399 -21.51 14.69 6.30
N GLY A 400 -21.58 13.39 6.04
CA GLY A 400 -22.58 12.48 6.60
C GLY A 400 -22.26 12.01 8.02
N ARG A 401 -21.06 12.30 8.55
CA ARG A 401 -20.65 11.96 9.92
C ARG A 401 -20.68 13.21 10.81
N SER A 402 -21.27 13.08 12.00
CA SER A 402 -21.27 14.09 13.07
C SER A 402 -20.38 13.67 14.24
N GLY A 403 -20.05 14.63 15.12
CA GLY A 403 -19.27 14.39 16.34
C GLY A 403 -17.75 14.44 16.16
N ALA A 404 -17.06 14.33 17.30
CA ALA A 404 -15.62 14.35 17.42
C ALA A 404 -15.00 13.12 16.74
N ARG A 405 -13.90 13.33 16.04
CA ARG A 405 -13.22 12.27 15.28
C ARG A 405 -11.71 12.51 15.26
N PRO A 406 -10.91 11.49 14.88
CA PRO A 406 -9.49 11.66 14.66
C PRO A 406 -9.22 12.74 13.62
N VAL A 407 -8.22 13.56 13.87
CA VAL A 407 -7.81 14.61 12.93
C VAL A 407 -6.34 14.43 12.59
N LEU A 408 -6.07 14.37 11.28
CA LEU A 408 -4.72 14.54 10.75
C LEU A 408 -4.51 16.01 10.38
N LEU A 409 -3.56 16.67 11.02
CA LEU A 409 -2.98 17.92 10.55
C LEU A 409 -1.94 17.61 9.48
N ASP A 410 -2.11 18.11 8.26
CA ASP A 410 -1.13 17.95 7.19
C ASP A 410 -0.50 19.30 6.80
N VAL A 411 0.81 19.38 6.96
CA VAL A 411 1.61 20.59 6.72
C VAL A 411 2.27 20.53 5.34
N HIS A 412 1.99 21.50 4.49
CA HIS A 412 2.60 21.57 3.16
C HIS A 412 4.09 21.92 3.23
N GLY A 413 4.86 21.47 2.22
CA GLY A 413 6.24 21.91 2.00
C GLY A 413 6.35 23.37 1.51
N GLY A 414 7.56 23.92 1.50
CA GLY A 414 7.80 25.32 1.12
C GLY A 414 8.88 25.99 1.98
N PRO A 415 8.55 26.97 2.84
CA PRO A 415 7.23 27.29 3.38
C PRO A 415 6.32 28.07 2.40
N HIS A 416 6.88 28.59 1.31
CA HIS A 416 6.17 29.41 0.32
C HIS A 416 5.35 28.62 -0.70
N ASN A 417 4.55 27.67 -0.24
CA ASN A 417 3.51 26.99 -1.02
C ASN A 417 2.14 27.24 -0.36
N ALA A 418 1.09 26.57 -0.83
CA ALA A 418 -0.22 26.63 -0.20
C ALA A 418 -1.15 25.47 -0.65
N TRP A 419 -1.89 24.93 0.30
CA TRP A 419 -3.06 24.10 0.08
C TRP A 419 -4.16 24.84 -0.67
N ASN A 420 -4.95 24.09 -1.43
CA ASN A 420 -6.07 24.60 -2.22
C ASN A 420 -7.18 23.54 -2.34
N GLY A 421 -8.32 23.95 -2.87
CA GLY A 421 -9.50 23.09 -3.01
C GLY A 421 -9.49 22.11 -4.20
N ALA A 422 -8.43 22.05 -5.01
CA ALA A 422 -8.39 21.15 -6.17
C ALA A 422 -8.16 19.68 -5.77
N ALA A 423 -8.54 18.76 -6.65
CA ALA A 423 -8.19 17.34 -6.51
C ALA A 423 -6.66 17.15 -6.54
N ASP A 424 -6.17 16.20 -5.74
CA ASP A 424 -4.76 16.05 -5.42
C ASP A 424 -4.33 14.59 -5.54
N GLU A 425 -3.45 14.31 -6.50
CA GLU A 425 -2.94 12.97 -6.79
C GLU A 425 -1.79 12.54 -5.87
N VAL A 426 -1.26 13.46 -5.05
CA VAL A 426 -0.03 13.25 -4.28
C VAL A 426 -0.37 12.66 -2.92
N HIS A 427 -1.39 13.22 -2.28
CA HIS A 427 -1.80 12.93 -0.90
C HIS A 427 -3.13 12.17 -0.87
N LEU A 428 -3.25 11.07 -1.62
CA LEU A 428 -4.46 10.24 -1.67
C LEU A 428 -4.84 9.65 -0.31
N TYR A 429 -3.88 9.55 0.63
CA TYR A 429 -4.18 9.21 2.03
C TYR A 429 -5.20 10.17 2.67
N HIS A 430 -5.35 11.42 2.19
CA HIS A 430 -6.42 12.32 2.66
C HIS A 430 -7.81 11.72 2.46
N GLN A 431 -8.09 11.24 1.24
CA GLN A 431 -9.39 10.69 0.87
C GLN A 431 -9.63 9.34 1.57
N GLU A 432 -8.60 8.51 1.65
CA GLU A 432 -8.65 7.20 2.30
C GLU A 432 -8.90 7.32 3.81
N LEU A 433 -8.21 8.24 4.51
CA LEU A 433 -8.43 8.52 5.93
C LEU A 433 -9.87 8.98 6.20
N VAL A 434 -10.38 9.90 5.37
CA VAL A 434 -11.76 10.40 5.53
C VAL A 434 -12.78 9.29 5.34
N ALA A 435 -12.58 8.41 4.35
CA ALA A 435 -13.41 7.21 4.19
C ALA A 435 -13.36 6.27 5.42
N ARG A 436 -12.24 6.26 6.16
CA ARG A 436 -12.06 5.52 7.42
C ARG A 436 -12.52 6.28 8.67
N GLY A 437 -13.07 7.49 8.52
CA GLY A 437 -13.69 8.25 9.60
C GLY A 437 -12.84 9.33 10.24
N TRP A 438 -11.75 9.69 9.60
CA TRP A 438 -10.93 10.84 9.99
C TRP A 438 -11.47 12.16 9.44
N ALA A 439 -10.99 13.27 9.98
CA ALA A 439 -10.90 14.53 9.26
C ALA A 439 -9.43 14.82 8.92
N VAL A 440 -9.19 15.61 7.89
CA VAL A 440 -7.86 16.13 7.55
C VAL A 440 -7.92 17.65 7.51
N LEU A 441 -7.06 18.30 8.29
CA LEU A 441 -6.92 19.74 8.36
C LEU A 441 -5.69 20.17 7.57
N LEU A 442 -5.91 20.98 6.52
CA LEU A 442 -4.89 21.48 5.61
C LEU A 442 -4.74 22.99 5.80
N VAL A 443 -3.76 23.42 6.60
CA VAL A 443 -3.60 24.83 6.98
C VAL A 443 -2.61 25.55 6.08
N ASN A 444 -2.94 26.80 5.69
CA ASN A 444 -2.03 27.73 5.02
C ASN A 444 -1.52 28.77 6.04
N PRO A 445 -0.48 28.45 6.84
CA PRO A 445 0.06 29.33 7.87
C PRO A 445 0.71 30.59 7.27
N ARG A 446 1.06 31.57 8.10
CA ARG A 446 1.99 32.63 7.69
C ARG A 446 3.24 31.98 7.08
N GLY A 447 3.75 32.57 6.01
CA GLY A 447 4.72 31.93 5.13
C GLY A 447 4.11 31.41 3.83
N SER A 448 2.84 30.97 3.83
CA SER A 448 2.19 30.46 2.62
C SER A 448 2.00 31.53 1.54
N ASP A 449 1.99 31.09 0.28
CA ASP A 449 1.82 31.96 -0.88
C ASP A 449 0.33 32.23 -1.20
N GLY A 450 0.04 33.43 -1.71
CA GLY A 450 -1.30 33.87 -2.13
C GLY A 450 -2.07 34.74 -1.14
N TYR A 451 -1.43 35.17 -0.04
CA TYR A 451 -2.06 35.97 1.03
C TYR A 451 -1.44 37.36 1.23
N GLY A 452 -0.53 37.74 0.33
CA GLY A 452 0.16 39.03 0.37
C GLY A 452 1.58 38.95 0.91
N GLU A 453 2.42 39.92 0.54
CA GLU A 453 3.86 39.95 0.78
C GLU A 453 4.19 39.89 2.27
N ARG A 454 3.40 40.57 3.10
CA ARG A 454 3.56 40.56 4.56
C ARG A 454 3.33 39.17 5.15
N PHE A 455 2.35 38.43 4.63
CA PHE A 455 2.04 37.08 5.09
C PHE A 455 3.09 36.09 4.60
N TYR A 456 3.47 36.18 3.32
CA TYR A 456 4.57 35.42 2.71
C TYR A 456 5.85 35.54 3.54
N ARG A 457 6.24 36.76 3.91
CA ARG A 457 7.48 37.01 4.64
C ARG A 457 7.40 36.76 6.14
N GLY A 458 6.24 36.35 6.66
CA GLY A 458 5.95 36.25 8.09
C GLY A 458 6.83 35.26 8.85
N VAL A 459 7.49 34.33 8.15
CA VAL A 459 8.35 33.29 8.72
C VAL A 459 9.85 33.56 8.57
N HIS A 460 10.27 34.59 7.83
CA HIS A 460 11.69 34.81 7.53
C HIS A 460 12.51 34.99 8.82
N GLY A 461 13.51 34.14 9.02
CA GLY A 461 14.37 34.09 10.20
C GLY A 461 13.68 33.57 11.47
N ALA A 462 12.50 32.97 11.35
CA ALA A 462 11.68 32.55 12.48
C ALA A 462 10.85 31.29 12.18
N TRP A 463 11.36 30.37 11.34
CA TRP A 463 10.71 29.08 11.06
C TRP A 463 10.41 28.32 12.35
N GLY A 464 9.20 27.77 12.49
CA GLY A 464 8.73 27.07 13.69
C GLY A 464 8.37 28.01 14.84
N VAL A 465 9.04 29.15 14.97
CA VAL A 465 8.82 30.12 16.04
C VAL A 465 7.63 31.03 15.72
N ALA A 466 7.56 31.55 14.50
CA ALA A 466 6.55 32.53 14.10
C ALA A 466 5.21 31.87 13.74
N ASP A 467 5.21 30.63 13.26
CA ASP A 467 4.08 30.00 12.58
C ASP A 467 3.50 28.75 13.30
N ALA A 468 4.12 28.26 14.38
CA ALA A 468 3.56 27.12 15.13
C ALA A 468 2.11 27.36 15.61
N ALA A 469 1.80 28.58 16.08
CA ALA A 469 0.46 28.95 16.52
C ALA A 469 -0.58 28.87 15.39
N ASP A 470 -0.16 29.11 14.15
CA ASP A 470 -1.03 29.05 12.98
C ASP A 470 -1.53 27.64 12.71
N PHE A 471 -0.87 26.61 13.25
CA PHE A 471 -1.31 25.21 13.17
C PHE A 471 -2.04 24.74 14.43
N LEU A 472 -1.51 25.08 15.60
CA LEU A 472 -2.00 24.57 16.89
C LEU A 472 -3.36 25.19 17.27
N GLU A 473 -3.55 26.49 17.06
CA GLU A 473 -4.78 27.17 17.46
C GLU A 473 -6.00 26.78 16.61
N PRO A 474 -5.89 26.58 15.27
CA PRO A 474 -6.97 25.98 14.51
C PRO A 474 -7.37 24.60 15.02
N LEU A 475 -6.40 23.77 15.45
CA LEU A 475 -6.67 22.46 16.01
C LEU A 475 -7.39 22.55 17.35
N ASP A 476 -6.98 23.47 18.23
CA ASP A 476 -7.67 23.78 19.49
C ASP A 476 -9.12 24.19 19.25
N GLN A 477 -9.36 25.00 18.22
CA GLN A 477 -10.71 25.40 17.84
C GLN A 477 -11.55 24.20 17.36
N LEU A 478 -10.98 23.27 16.57
CA LEU A 478 -11.68 22.04 16.16
C LEU A 478 -12.08 21.17 17.37
N VAL A 479 -11.20 21.07 18.37
CA VAL A 479 -11.47 20.33 19.60
C VAL A 479 -12.58 21.01 20.39
N ALA A 480 -12.51 22.34 20.56
CA ALA A 480 -13.54 23.11 21.27
C ALA A 480 -14.91 23.06 20.58
N GLU A 481 -14.94 22.98 19.24
CA GLU A 481 -16.15 22.78 18.44
C GLU A 481 -16.72 21.35 18.53
N GLY A 482 -16.00 20.41 19.15
CA GLY A 482 -16.37 19.00 19.21
C GLY A 482 -16.26 18.28 17.87
N LEU A 483 -15.44 18.79 16.94
CA LEU A 483 -15.16 18.18 15.64
C LEU A 483 -13.91 17.31 15.67
N ALA A 484 -12.93 17.65 16.51
CA ALA A 484 -11.72 16.87 16.73
C ALA A 484 -11.74 16.17 18.09
N ASP A 485 -11.32 14.91 18.11
CA ASP A 485 -11.05 14.15 19.33
C ASP A 485 -9.65 14.52 19.84
N PRO A 486 -9.52 15.13 21.04
CA PRO A 486 -8.22 15.60 21.56
C PRO A 486 -7.22 14.47 21.81
N ASP A 487 -7.67 13.23 22.00
CA ASP A 487 -6.78 12.08 22.24
C ASP A 487 -6.34 11.40 20.92
N ARG A 488 -6.84 11.89 19.77
CA ARG A 488 -6.65 11.24 18.46
C ARG A 488 -6.22 12.25 17.40
N LEU A 489 -5.29 13.12 17.78
CA LEU A 489 -4.64 14.09 16.91
C LEU A 489 -3.36 13.49 16.33
N ALA A 490 -3.18 13.60 15.01
CA ALA A 490 -1.95 13.22 14.32
C ALA A 490 -1.42 14.39 13.48
N VAL A 491 -0.12 14.40 13.22
CA VAL A 491 0.54 15.38 12.35
C VAL A 491 1.39 14.71 11.28
N THR A 492 1.34 15.23 10.07
CA THR A 492 2.23 14.82 8.98
C THR A 492 2.67 16.03 8.16
N GLY A 493 3.76 15.87 7.42
CA GLY A 493 4.16 16.83 6.41
C GLY A 493 5.41 16.40 5.66
N TYR A 494 5.65 17.02 4.51
CA TYR A 494 6.83 16.74 3.66
C TYR A 494 7.69 18.01 3.47
N SER A 495 9.02 17.87 3.43
CA SER A 495 9.95 19.01 3.28
C SER A 495 9.84 19.99 4.45
N TYR A 496 9.50 21.27 4.22
CA TYR A 496 9.12 22.19 5.32
C TYR A 496 8.02 21.62 6.23
N GLY A 497 7.08 20.86 5.69
CA GLY A 497 6.08 20.17 6.50
C GLY A 497 6.69 19.07 7.38
N GLY A 498 7.76 18.42 6.92
CA GLY A 498 8.54 17.48 7.71
C GLY A 498 9.32 18.19 8.82
N PHE A 499 9.93 19.35 8.51
CA PHE A 499 10.51 20.26 9.51
C PHE A 499 9.49 20.63 10.59
N MET A 500 8.30 21.10 10.18
CA MET A 500 7.26 21.51 11.10
C MET A 500 6.72 20.33 11.92
N THR A 501 6.62 19.15 11.32
CA THR A 501 6.25 17.92 12.07
C THR A 501 7.25 17.62 13.18
N CYS A 502 8.55 17.70 12.89
CA CYS A 502 9.60 17.55 13.89
C CYS A 502 9.55 18.69 14.94
N TRP A 503 9.32 19.92 14.50
CA TRP A 503 9.26 21.09 15.37
C TRP A 503 8.10 21.02 16.37
N LEU A 504 6.88 20.80 15.87
CA LEU A 504 5.66 20.71 16.68
C LEU A 504 5.75 19.59 17.71
N THR A 505 6.21 18.39 17.32
CA THR A 505 6.37 17.26 18.26
C THR A 505 7.46 17.47 19.31
N GLY A 506 8.43 18.37 19.07
CA GLY A 506 9.42 18.79 20.04
C GLY A 506 8.94 19.86 21.04
N HIS A 507 7.75 20.44 20.81
CA HIS A 507 7.22 21.56 21.58
C HIS A 507 5.82 21.32 22.15
N ASP A 508 5.08 20.33 21.64
CA ASP A 508 3.71 20.04 22.02
C ASP A 508 3.47 18.52 22.04
N ASP A 509 2.84 18.03 23.10
CA ASP A 509 2.62 16.60 23.37
C ASP A 509 1.21 16.10 23.01
N ARG A 510 0.37 16.93 22.39
CA ARG A 510 -1.01 16.56 22.01
C ARG A 510 -1.11 15.49 20.92
N PHE A 511 -0.05 15.31 20.12
CA PHE A 511 -0.10 14.41 18.97
C PHE A 511 0.14 12.96 19.41
N ALA A 512 -0.82 12.09 19.13
CA ALA A 512 -0.72 10.65 19.34
C ALA A 512 0.13 9.95 18.27
N ALA A 513 0.27 10.54 17.08
CA ALA A 513 1.10 10.02 15.99
C ALA A 513 1.71 11.14 15.14
N ALA A 514 2.92 10.91 14.62
CA ALA A 514 3.59 11.82 13.69
C ALA A 514 4.21 11.08 12.49
N VAL A 515 4.16 11.70 11.31
CA VAL A 515 4.86 11.23 10.11
C VAL A 515 5.66 12.37 9.47
N ALA A 516 6.98 12.30 9.57
CA ALA A 516 7.88 13.31 9.03
C ALA A 516 8.48 12.83 7.69
N GLY A 517 8.01 13.40 6.59
CA GLY A 517 8.50 13.12 5.24
C GLY A 517 9.55 14.13 4.79
N GLY A 518 10.66 13.68 4.21
CA GLY A 518 11.73 14.57 3.76
C GLY A 518 12.14 15.65 4.78
N PRO A 519 12.24 15.36 6.11
CA PRO A 519 12.31 16.42 7.10
C PRO A 519 13.62 17.20 7.07
N VAL A 520 13.58 18.41 7.63
CA VAL A 520 14.75 19.15 8.11
C VAL A 520 14.72 19.13 9.63
N SER A 521 15.73 18.56 10.28
CA SER A 521 15.83 18.45 11.74
C SER A 521 16.90 19.37 12.32
N ASP A 522 17.95 19.68 11.57
CA ASP A 522 19.04 20.55 11.96
C ASP A 522 19.38 21.56 10.85
N LEU A 523 19.06 22.82 11.11
CA LEU A 523 19.29 23.90 10.15
C LEU A 523 20.78 24.20 9.97
N VAL A 524 21.65 23.85 10.93
CA VAL A 524 23.10 24.07 10.80
C VAL A 524 23.69 23.16 9.72
N SER A 525 23.38 21.86 9.76
CA SER A 525 23.81 20.94 8.70
C SER A 525 23.11 21.24 7.37
N MET A 526 21.82 21.57 7.38
CA MET A 526 21.07 21.98 6.19
C MET A 526 21.77 23.12 5.43
N SER A 527 22.26 24.14 6.14
CA SER A 527 22.99 25.30 5.60
C SER A 527 24.27 24.96 4.84
N GLY A 528 24.77 23.73 4.90
CA GLY A 528 25.98 23.29 4.19
C GLY A 528 25.80 22.08 3.29
N THR A 529 24.71 21.32 3.43
CA THR A 529 24.52 20.06 2.67
C THR A 529 23.41 20.13 1.61
N SER A 530 22.46 21.06 1.75
CA SER A 530 21.37 21.24 0.77
C SER A 530 21.87 21.86 -0.53
N ASP A 531 21.27 21.49 -1.67
CA ASP A 531 21.52 22.14 -2.96
C ASP A 531 21.03 23.61 -3.01
N ASP A 532 20.03 23.96 -2.18
CA ASP A 532 19.47 25.31 -2.06
C ASP A 532 20.06 26.12 -0.89
N ALA A 533 21.06 25.60 -0.18
CA ALA A 533 21.59 26.19 1.05
C ALA A 533 21.97 27.69 0.95
N PRO A 534 22.65 28.19 -0.10
CA PRO A 534 22.99 29.61 -0.19
C PRO A 534 21.76 30.52 -0.21
N LEU A 535 20.70 30.12 -0.93
CA LEU A 535 19.44 30.88 -1.01
C LEU A 535 18.69 30.81 0.31
N LEU A 536 18.60 29.62 0.88
CA LEU A 536 17.91 29.39 2.15
C LEU A 536 18.52 30.24 3.28
N ASN A 537 19.85 30.25 3.39
CA ASN A 537 20.55 31.06 4.40
C ASN A 537 20.32 32.56 4.20
N ALA A 538 20.44 33.04 2.96
CA ALA A 538 20.38 34.46 2.65
C ALA A 538 18.98 35.05 2.78
N PHE A 539 17.94 34.30 2.39
CA PHE A 539 16.60 34.86 2.21
C PHE A 539 15.55 34.30 3.17
N GLU A 540 15.74 33.08 3.69
CA GLU A 540 14.76 32.42 4.57
C GLU A 540 15.19 32.34 6.03
N LEU A 541 16.44 31.99 6.33
CA LEU A 541 16.88 31.68 7.71
C LEU A 541 17.48 32.89 8.45
N GLY A 542 17.59 34.04 7.77
CA GLY A 542 18.08 35.29 8.38
C GLY A 542 19.61 35.39 8.49
N GLY A 543 20.36 34.56 7.76
CA GLY A 543 21.82 34.60 7.69
C GLY A 543 22.47 33.22 7.78
N ALA A 544 23.76 33.19 8.15
CA ALA A 544 24.54 31.96 8.28
C ALA A 544 24.62 31.47 9.74
N PRO A 545 24.68 30.14 9.98
CA PRO A 545 24.63 29.57 11.33
C PRO A 545 25.77 30.01 12.25
N TRP A 546 27.00 30.21 11.73
CA TRP A 546 28.13 30.69 12.54
C TRP A 546 28.03 32.17 12.93
N GLN A 547 27.14 32.94 12.29
CA GLN A 547 26.88 34.33 12.64
C GLN A 547 25.72 34.48 13.63
N ARG A 548 24.85 33.46 13.72
CA ARG A 548 23.60 33.47 14.49
C ARG A 548 23.33 32.10 15.16
N PRO A 549 24.29 31.54 15.92
CA PRO A 549 24.18 30.16 16.42
C PRO A 549 22.94 29.96 17.31
N GLU A 550 22.59 30.95 18.13
CA GLU A 550 21.42 30.89 19.02
C GLU A 550 20.10 30.88 18.25
N GLN A 551 19.99 31.65 17.16
CA GLN A 551 18.79 31.70 16.33
C GLN A 551 18.58 30.38 15.59
N PHE A 552 19.64 29.80 15.02
CA PHE A 552 19.59 28.50 14.36
C PHE A 552 19.25 27.37 15.35
N ALA A 553 19.83 27.41 16.55
CA ALA A 553 19.48 26.47 17.61
C ALA A 553 18.00 26.60 18.03
N ALA A 554 17.47 27.82 18.11
CA ALA A 554 16.08 28.10 18.44
C ALA A 554 15.08 27.81 17.32
N MET A 555 15.52 27.48 16.09
CA MET A 555 14.64 27.06 14.99
C MET A 555 14.81 25.59 14.62
N SER A 556 15.91 24.94 15.03
CA SER A 556 16.22 23.56 14.62
C SER A 556 15.50 22.53 15.51
N PRO A 557 14.59 21.68 14.98
CA PRO A 557 13.88 20.69 15.78
C PRO A 557 14.79 19.81 16.65
N LEU A 558 15.98 19.46 16.14
CA LEU A 558 16.92 18.57 16.80
C LEU A 558 17.38 19.09 18.16
N THR A 559 17.44 20.41 18.39
CA THR A 559 17.81 20.96 19.72
C THR A 559 16.75 20.71 20.78
N HIS A 560 15.51 20.41 20.36
CA HIS A 560 14.35 20.15 21.23
C HIS A 560 13.92 18.67 21.21
N VAL A 561 14.66 17.79 20.53
CA VAL A 561 14.30 16.38 20.37
C VAL A 561 14.13 15.63 21.70
N GLY A 562 14.78 16.11 22.78
CA GLY A 562 14.65 15.60 24.15
C GLY A 562 13.21 15.62 24.72
N ASN A 563 12.35 16.46 24.14
CA ASN A 563 10.97 16.65 24.57
C ASN A 563 9.99 15.73 23.83
N VAL A 564 10.40 15.11 22.73
CA VAL A 564 9.49 14.35 21.87
C VAL A 564 9.01 13.10 22.59
N ARG A 565 7.69 12.88 22.60
CA ARG A 565 7.04 11.65 23.10
C ARG A 565 6.23 10.94 22.03
N THR A 566 5.86 11.64 20.97
CA THR A 566 5.00 11.14 19.91
C THR A 566 5.68 10.07 19.05
N PRO A 567 5.08 8.87 18.88
CA PRO A 567 5.52 7.89 17.90
C PRO A 567 5.68 8.49 16.50
N THR A 568 6.88 8.42 15.93
CA THR A 568 7.22 9.11 14.68
C THR A 568 7.75 8.18 13.59
N LEU A 569 7.05 8.10 12.47
CA LEU A 569 7.54 7.53 11.23
C LEU A 569 8.33 8.58 10.45
N VAL A 570 9.48 8.20 9.91
CA VAL A 570 10.33 9.06 9.07
C VAL A 570 10.41 8.44 7.67
N LEU A 571 10.00 9.19 6.64
CA LEU A 571 9.97 8.75 5.24
C LEU A 571 10.91 9.62 4.41
N HIS A 572 11.91 9.03 3.74
CA HIS A 572 12.96 9.84 3.08
C HIS A 572 13.42 9.27 1.74
N GLY A 573 13.69 10.13 0.76
CA GLY A 573 14.33 9.73 -0.50
C GLY A 573 15.83 9.53 -0.32
N GLN A 574 16.39 8.42 -0.79
CA GLN A 574 17.83 8.15 -0.63
C GLN A 574 18.72 9.20 -1.34
N ALA A 575 18.25 9.71 -2.47
CA ALA A 575 18.96 10.65 -3.33
C ALA A 575 18.43 12.09 -3.19
N ASP A 576 17.69 12.38 -2.11
CA ASP A 576 17.21 13.71 -1.79
C ASP A 576 18.40 14.63 -1.45
N LEU A 577 18.61 15.66 -2.27
CA LEU A 577 19.64 16.68 -2.06
C LEU A 577 19.08 18.03 -1.61
N THR A 578 17.77 18.23 -1.74
CA THR A 578 17.09 19.41 -1.20
C THR A 578 17.03 19.33 0.31
N CYS A 579 16.57 18.21 0.87
CA CYS A 579 16.64 17.86 2.28
C CYS A 579 17.51 16.61 2.44
N PRO A 580 18.84 16.75 2.62
CA PRO A 580 19.75 15.61 2.61
C PRO A 580 19.39 14.51 3.63
N LEU A 581 19.59 13.24 3.27
CA LEU A 581 19.22 12.07 4.09
C LEU A 581 19.70 12.13 5.55
N GLY A 582 20.82 12.81 5.81
CA GLY A 582 21.34 13.04 7.16
C GLY A 582 20.30 13.67 8.11
N GLN A 583 19.40 14.52 7.60
CA GLN A 583 18.34 15.16 8.39
C GLN A 583 17.38 14.13 9.00
N ALA A 584 16.92 13.16 8.21
CA ALA A 584 16.07 12.07 8.66
C ALA A 584 16.82 11.09 9.58
N GLN A 585 18.08 10.81 9.27
CA GLN A 585 18.92 9.94 10.10
C GLN A 585 19.16 10.51 11.49
N GLN A 586 19.45 11.81 11.59
CA GLN A 586 19.62 12.52 12.86
C GLN A 586 18.35 12.43 13.71
N TRP A 587 17.19 12.73 13.13
CA TRP A 587 15.91 12.69 13.84
C TRP A 587 15.58 11.27 14.31
N HIS A 588 15.62 10.28 13.42
CA HIS A 588 15.31 8.89 13.76
C HIS A 588 16.24 8.34 14.84
N SER A 589 17.55 8.58 14.72
CA SER A 589 18.53 8.09 15.70
C SER A 589 18.27 8.69 17.08
N ALA A 590 18.03 10.00 17.16
CA ALA A 590 17.75 10.70 18.41
C ALA A 590 16.44 10.23 19.08
N LEU A 591 15.39 9.94 18.30
CA LEU A 591 14.16 9.35 18.83
C LEU A 591 14.38 7.93 19.34
N ARG A 592 15.14 7.12 18.59
CA ARG A 592 15.44 5.74 18.96
C ARG A 592 16.25 5.66 20.25
N GLU A 593 17.26 6.52 20.42
CA GLU A 593 18.07 6.62 21.63
C GLU A 593 17.25 6.97 22.88
N GLN A 594 16.17 7.74 22.72
CA GLN A 594 15.26 8.11 23.79
C GLN A 594 14.15 7.07 24.06
N GLY A 595 14.09 5.99 23.28
CA GLY A 595 13.03 4.99 23.41
C GLY A 595 11.68 5.42 22.85
N VAL A 596 11.61 6.52 22.08
CA VAL A 596 10.38 6.91 21.37
C VAL A 596 10.15 5.92 20.21
N PRO A 597 8.94 5.35 20.05
CA PRO A 597 8.65 4.48 18.91
C PRO A 597 8.89 5.21 17.60
N THR A 598 9.79 4.68 16.78
CA THR A 598 10.15 5.31 15.50
C THR A 598 10.55 4.27 14.46
N ARG A 599 10.37 4.62 13.19
CA ARG A 599 10.82 3.85 12.03
C ARG A 599 11.34 4.80 10.95
N LEU A 600 12.50 4.51 10.37
CA LEU A 600 13.02 5.19 9.19
C LEU A 600 12.80 4.31 7.96
N VAL A 601 12.16 4.86 6.93
CA VAL A 601 12.00 4.24 5.62
C VAL A 601 12.75 5.09 4.60
N VAL A 602 13.68 4.46 3.88
CA VAL A 602 14.49 5.11 2.86
C VAL A 602 14.13 4.56 1.49
N TYR A 603 13.69 5.41 0.58
CA TYR A 603 13.29 5.06 -0.78
C TYR A 603 14.51 5.09 -1.72
N PRO A 604 14.97 3.94 -2.26
CA PRO A 604 16.20 3.88 -3.02
C PRO A 604 16.16 4.70 -4.31
N GLY A 605 17.19 5.51 -4.55
CA GLY A 605 17.29 6.39 -5.73
C GLY A 605 16.21 7.47 -5.86
N ALA A 606 15.33 7.64 -4.87
CA ALA A 606 14.31 8.68 -4.88
C ALA A 606 14.92 10.04 -4.52
N SER A 607 14.67 11.06 -5.35
CA SER A 607 15.02 12.46 -5.08
C SER A 607 13.94 13.16 -4.24
N HIS A 608 14.11 14.43 -3.88
CA HIS A 608 13.13 15.18 -3.09
C HIS A 608 11.72 15.16 -3.68
N VAL A 609 11.58 15.25 -5.01
CA VAL A 609 10.28 15.34 -5.70
C VAL A 609 9.63 13.97 -5.99
N PHE A 610 10.14 12.87 -5.43
CA PHE A 610 9.64 11.53 -5.76
C PHE A 610 8.15 11.31 -5.41
N VAL A 611 7.63 12.02 -4.41
CA VAL A 611 6.20 11.97 -4.07
C VAL A 611 5.30 12.53 -5.18
N LEU A 612 5.84 13.44 -6.01
CA LEU A 612 5.15 14.08 -7.14
C LEU A 612 5.32 13.28 -8.44
N THR A 613 6.57 12.92 -8.76
CA THR A 613 6.93 12.39 -10.09
C THR A 613 7.86 11.19 -10.03
N GLY A 614 8.03 10.59 -8.86
CA GLY A 614 8.83 9.39 -8.69
C GLY A 614 8.14 8.12 -9.18
N ARG A 615 8.73 6.99 -8.82
CA ARG A 615 8.20 5.66 -9.15
C ARG A 615 6.80 5.46 -8.55
N PRO A 616 5.83 4.95 -9.31
CA PRO A 616 4.49 4.62 -8.81
C PRO A 616 4.50 3.81 -7.50
N ALA A 617 5.31 2.77 -7.39
CA ALA A 617 5.40 1.93 -6.20
C ALA A 617 5.84 2.71 -4.97
N HIS A 618 6.81 3.63 -5.11
CA HIS A 618 7.25 4.49 -4.00
C HIS A 618 6.15 5.46 -3.58
N ARG A 619 5.40 6.04 -4.53
CA ARG A 619 4.28 6.95 -4.24
C ARG A 619 3.13 6.23 -3.52
N LEU A 620 2.79 5.02 -3.95
CA LEU A 620 1.78 4.16 -3.32
C LEU A 620 2.21 3.75 -1.90
N ASP A 621 3.44 3.29 -1.74
CA ASP A 621 3.99 2.89 -0.43
C ASP A 621 4.06 4.08 0.54
N TYR A 622 4.49 5.27 0.08
CA TYR A 622 4.47 6.49 0.89
C TYR A 622 3.06 6.75 1.45
N ASN A 623 2.04 6.79 0.57
CA ASN A 623 0.65 7.04 0.97
C ASN A 623 0.14 6.00 1.98
N ARG A 624 0.41 4.71 1.74
CA ARG A 624 0.01 3.62 2.65
C ARG A 624 0.69 3.72 4.01
N ARG A 625 1.98 4.05 4.05
CA ARG A 625 2.70 4.18 5.33
C ARG A 625 2.24 5.36 6.18
N VAL A 626 1.88 6.49 5.55
CA VAL A 626 1.26 7.60 6.29
C VAL A 626 -0.02 7.11 6.97
N LEU A 627 -0.92 6.53 6.18
CA LEU A 627 -2.20 5.97 6.64
C LEU A 627 -2.01 4.95 7.78
N ASP A 628 -1.18 3.95 7.57
CA ASP A 628 -0.98 2.85 8.52
C ASP A 628 -0.38 3.33 9.84
N TRP A 629 0.56 4.29 9.80
CA TRP A 629 1.20 4.80 11.00
C TRP A 629 0.26 5.62 11.85
N VAL A 630 -0.48 6.56 11.24
CA VAL A 630 -1.43 7.40 11.99
C VAL A 630 -2.54 6.53 12.56
N GLU A 631 -3.09 5.58 11.78
CA GLU A 631 -4.12 4.68 12.29
C GLU A 631 -3.62 3.77 13.41
N ARG A 632 -2.39 3.25 13.34
CA ARG A 632 -1.82 2.41 14.41
C ARG A 632 -1.70 3.16 15.73
N HIS A 633 -1.23 4.41 15.69
CA HIS A 633 -0.82 5.14 16.90
C HIS A 633 -1.90 6.06 17.50
N THR A 634 -2.97 6.38 16.76
CA THR A 634 -4.11 7.16 17.31
C THR A 634 -5.30 6.29 17.75
N ARG A 635 -5.10 4.98 17.90
CA ARG A 635 -6.16 4.06 18.35
C ARG A 635 -6.10 3.91 19.86
N GLN A 636 -7.24 4.09 20.53
CA GLN A 636 -7.35 4.02 21.99
C GLN A 636 -7.09 2.61 22.55
N ASP A 637 -7.24 1.59 21.72
CA ASP A 637 -7.07 0.17 22.01
C ASP A 637 -5.71 -0.40 21.53
N GLY A 638 -4.90 0.39 20.82
CA GLY A 638 -3.55 0.01 20.36
C GLY A 638 -3.47 -1.11 19.32
N ARG A 639 -4.61 -1.64 18.84
CA ARG A 639 -4.68 -2.73 17.86
C ARG A 639 -4.72 -2.19 16.42
N PRO A 640 -3.85 -2.63 15.47
CA PRO A 640 -3.86 -2.13 14.10
C PRO A 640 -5.15 -2.49 13.34
N PRO A 641 -5.63 -1.69 12.35
CA PRO A 641 -6.74 -2.11 11.50
C PRO A 641 -6.40 -3.42 10.80
N VAL A 642 -7.38 -4.27 10.55
CA VAL A 642 -7.18 -5.31 9.54
C VAL A 642 -7.21 -4.61 8.18
N ASP A 643 -6.05 -4.44 7.55
CA ASP A 643 -5.97 -3.91 6.19
C ASP A 643 -6.36 -5.01 5.18
N LEU A 644 -7.64 -5.01 4.78
CA LEU A 644 -8.15 -5.96 3.79
C LEU A 644 -7.35 -5.93 2.49
N GLY A 645 -6.98 -4.74 2.00
CA GLY A 645 -6.25 -4.61 0.74
C GLY A 645 -4.85 -5.20 0.84
N HIS A 646 -4.20 -5.04 2.00
CA HIS A 646 -2.94 -5.74 2.29
C HIS A 646 -3.12 -7.26 2.27
N TRP A 647 -4.06 -7.80 3.05
CA TRP A 647 -4.23 -9.25 3.17
C TRP A 647 -4.75 -9.91 1.89
N GLU A 648 -5.53 -9.22 1.07
CA GLU A 648 -5.96 -9.71 -0.24
C GLU A 648 -4.77 -9.82 -1.21
N ARG A 649 -3.91 -8.79 -1.28
CA ARG A 649 -2.67 -8.83 -2.06
C ARG A 649 -1.72 -9.92 -1.54
N ARG A 650 -1.59 -10.03 -0.23
CA ARG A 650 -0.69 -11.01 0.40
C ARG A 650 -1.17 -12.45 0.16
N LEU A 651 -2.48 -12.69 0.27
CA LEU A 651 -3.09 -13.97 -0.10
C LEU A 651 -2.81 -14.30 -1.57
N ALA A 652 -3.00 -13.35 -2.49
CA ALA A 652 -2.77 -13.57 -3.91
C ALA A 652 -1.29 -13.90 -4.22
N GLU A 653 -0.35 -13.12 -3.67
CA GLU A 653 1.08 -13.33 -3.85
C GLU A 653 1.52 -14.72 -3.36
N LEU A 654 1.08 -15.10 -2.15
CA LEU A 654 1.43 -16.40 -1.57
C LEU A 654 0.72 -17.55 -2.28
N ALA A 655 -0.56 -17.40 -2.63
CA ALA A 655 -1.29 -18.44 -3.35
C ALA A 655 -0.64 -18.76 -4.70
N GLU A 656 -0.22 -17.75 -5.46
CA GLU A 656 0.53 -17.93 -6.71
C GLU A 656 1.88 -18.63 -6.46
N ARG A 657 2.64 -18.17 -5.46
CA ARG A 657 3.94 -18.76 -5.09
C ARG A 657 3.82 -20.24 -4.72
N HIS A 658 2.77 -20.62 -4.01
CA HIS A 658 2.54 -21.98 -3.54
C HIS A 658 1.69 -22.84 -4.50
N GLY A 659 1.31 -22.30 -5.67
CA GLY A 659 0.55 -23.01 -6.69
C GLY A 659 -0.87 -23.39 -6.24
N VAL A 660 -1.47 -22.58 -5.36
CA VAL A 660 -2.82 -22.80 -4.82
C VAL A 660 -3.85 -22.30 -5.84
N PRO A 661 -4.70 -23.17 -6.43
CA PRO A 661 -5.57 -22.78 -7.55
C PRO A 661 -6.66 -21.79 -7.15
N GLY A 662 -7.21 -21.94 -5.95
CA GLY A 662 -8.26 -21.09 -5.40
C GLY A 662 -8.26 -21.10 -3.88
N ALA A 663 -8.51 -19.94 -3.28
CA ALA A 663 -8.49 -19.75 -1.84
C ALA A 663 -9.50 -18.71 -1.34
N GLN A 664 -9.97 -18.90 -0.11
CA GLN A 664 -10.67 -17.89 0.69
C GLN A 664 -9.93 -17.70 2.03
N LEU A 665 -9.61 -16.45 2.37
CA LEU A 665 -9.09 -16.07 3.68
C LEU A 665 -10.16 -15.29 4.42
N GLY A 666 -10.38 -15.61 5.69
CA GLY A 666 -11.27 -14.92 6.59
C GLY A 666 -10.55 -14.47 7.86
N ILE A 667 -10.78 -13.23 8.28
CA ILE A 667 -10.28 -12.66 9.54
C ILE A 667 -11.46 -12.04 10.28
N LEU A 668 -11.70 -12.47 11.52
CA LEU A 668 -12.68 -11.92 12.44
C LEU A 668 -11.96 -11.34 13.66
N ARG A 669 -12.29 -10.12 14.04
CA ARG A 669 -11.91 -9.55 15.33
C ARG A 669 -13.13 -8.96 16.04
N LEU A 670 -13.38 -9.41 17.27
CA LEU A 670 -14.47 -8.90 18.10
C LEU A 670 -14.20 -7.45 18.52
N ASP A 671 -15.25 -6.63 18.54
CA ASP A 671 -15.21 -5.28 19.11
C ASP A 671 -15.62 -5.33 20.60
N PRO A 672 -14.69 -5.12 21.56
CA PRO A 672 -14.99 -5.24 23.00
C PRO A 672 -16.04 -4.24 23.51
N GLY A 673 -16.28 -3.14 22.78
CA GLY A 673 -17.22 -2.09 23.17
C GLY A 673 -18.57 -2.12 22.45
N ALA A 674 -18.72 -2.96 21.40
CA ALA A 674 -19.88 -3.03 20.52
C ALA A 674 -20.33 -1.69 19.88
N GLU A 675 -19.52 -0.64 19.93
CA GLU A 675 -19.85 0.67 19.35
C GLU A 675 -19.73 0.67 17.82
N ARG A 676 -18.87 -0.19 17.27
CA ARG A 676 -18.56 -0.26 15.83
C ARG A 676 -18.98 -1.57 15.18
N GLY A 677 -19.25 -2.60 15.98
CA GLY A 677 -19.54 -3.95 15.51
C GLY A 677 -18.27 -4.74 15.18
N ASP A 678 -18.36 -6.06 15.12
CA ASP A 678 -17.21 -6.94 14.87
C ASP A 678 -16.57 -6.67 13.49
N GLU A 679 -15.25 -6.71 13.44
CA GLU A 679 -14.48 -6.59 12.20
C GLU A 679 -14.42 -7.95 11.49
N VAL A 680 -15.18 -8.12 10.41
CA VAL A 680 -15.17 -9.35 9.59
C VAL A 680 -14.67 -9.05 8.19
N TRP A 681 -13.64 -9.77 7.77
CA TRP A 681 -12.96 -9.55 6.50
C TRP A 681 -12.80 -10.88 5.76
N CYS A 682 -13.13 -10.87 4.47
CA CYS A 682 -12.97 -12.03 3.60
C CYS A 682 -12.24 -11.62 2.31
N ALA A 683 -11.17 -12.32 1.98
CA ALA A 683 -10.43 -12.16 0.72
C ALA A 683 -10.52 -13.45 -0.10
N THR A 684 -10.48 -13.32 -1.44
CA THR A 684 -10.60 -14.44 -2.37
C THR A 684 -9.49 -14.42 -3.40
N HIS A 685 -9.05 -15.60 -3.83
CA HIS A 685 -8.06 -15.74 -4.89
C HIS A 685 -8.43 -16.92 -5.81
N GLY A 686 -8.14 -16.77 -7.11
CA GLY A 686 -8.07 -17.88 -8.06
C GLY A 686 -9.41 -18.47 -8.50
N VAL A 687 -9.43 -19.79 -8.75
CA VAL A 687 -10.54 -20.53 -9.37
C VAL A 687 -11.02 -21.72 -8.54
N LEU A 688 -12.32 -21.98 -8.60
CA LEU A 688 -12.97 -23.14 -7.99
C LEU A 688 -12.61 -24.44 -8.70
N ASN A 689 -12.30 -24.38 -10.00
CA ASN A 689 -11.98 -25.53 -10.85
C ASN A 689 -11.12 -25.09 -12.04
N VAL A 690 -9.89 -25.62 -12.14
CA VAL A 690 -8.94 -25.27 -13.22
C VAL A 690 -9.42 -25.65 -14.63
N ARG A 691 -10.37 -26.59 -14.77
CA ARG A 691 -10.95 -26.94 -16.08
C ARG A 691 -12.01 -25.95 -16.54
N THR A 692 -12.83 -25.42 -15.63
CA THR A 692 -13.92 -24.50 -15.99
C THR A 692 -13.50 -23.04 -15.91
N GLY A 693 -12.46 -22.72 -15.13
CA GLY A 693 -12.03 -21.35 -14.87
C GLY A 693 -13.02 -20.54 -14.01
N ALA A 694 -13.97 -21.21 -13.36
CA ALA A 694 -14.96 -20.54 -12.51
C ALA A 694 -14.24 -19.81 -11.35
N PRO A 695 -14.44 -18.49 -11.18
CA PRO A 695 -13.71 -17.73 -10.16
C PRO A 695 -14.20 -18.07 -8.76
N VAL A 696 -13.30 -18.01 -7.79
CA VAL A 696 -13.66 -18.00 -6.37
C VAL A 696 -14.39 -16.70 -6.05
N ARG A 697 -15.50 -16.80 -5.33
CA ARG A 697 -16.31 -15.68 -4.82
C ARG A 697 -16.47 -15.78 -3.31
N ALA A 698 -16.93 -14.72 -2.66
CA ALA A 698 -17.13 -14.69 -1.20
C ALA A 698 -18.14 -15.73 -0.70
N ASP A 699 -19.11 -16.10 -1.54
CA ASP A 699 -20.15 -17.09 -1.29
C ASP A 699 -19.80 -18.50 -1.79
N SER A 700 -18.57 -18.70 -2.29
CA SER A 700 -18.13 -20.01 -2.76
C SER A 700 -17.92 -20.99 -1.62
N LEU A 701 -18.28 -22.25 -1.85
CA LEU A 701 -18.19 -23.31 -0.86
C LEU A 701 -16.91 -24.12 -1.02
N PHE A 702 -16.22 -24.35 0.09
CA PHE A 702 -15.07 -25.26 0.18
C PHE A 702 -15.36 -26.33 1.22
N GLN A 703 -14.82 -27.53 1.02
CA GLN A 703 -14.90 -28.57 2.04
C GLN A 703 -13.99 -28.20 3.20
N ILE A 704 -14.55 -28.07 4.40
CA ILE A 704 -13.77 -27.70 5.60
C ILE A 704 -13.16 -28.93 6.28
N GLY A 705 -13.40 -30.11 5.72
CA GLY A 705 -12.87 -31.39 6.19
C GLY A 705 -13.08 -31.60 7.68
N SER A 706 -12.03 -32.01 8.38
CA SER A 706 -12.11 -32.36 9.79
C SER A 706 -12.52 -31.25 10.75
N ILE A 707 -12.55 -29.97 10.33
CA ILE A 707 -13.19 -28.91 11.12
C ILE A 707 -14.65 -29.26 11.45
N THR A 708 -15.30 -30.08 10.60
CA THR A 708 -16.62 -30.70 10.84
C THR A 708 -16.74 -31.37 12.21
N LYS A 709 -15.67 -31.96 12.74
CA LYS A 709 -15.69 -32.61 14.07
C LYS A 709 -16.08 -31.62 15.16
N VAL A 710 -15.57 -30.40 15.09
CA VAL A 710 -15.90 -29.35 16.05
C VAL A 710 -17.39 -28.98 15.98
N TRP A 711 -17.98 -29.02 14.78
CA TRP A 711 -19.39 -28.72 14.56
C TRP A 711 -20.28 -29.82 15.14
N THR A 712 -19.92 -31.09 14.90
CA THR A 712 -20.54 -32.26 15.52
C THR A 712 -20.40 -32.21 17.05
N ALA A 713 -19.21 -31.87 17.57
CA ALA A 713 -18.96 -31.72 19.00
C ALA A 713 -19.81 -30.59 19.61
N THR A 714 -19.97 -29.47 18.91
CA THR A 714 -20.79 -28.33 19.35
C THR A 714 -22.25 -28.76 19.53
N VAL A 715 -22.82 -29.49 18.56
CA VAL A 715 -24.20 -30.00 18.69
C VAL A 715 -24.32 -31.05 19.79
N ALA A 716 -23.34 -31.94 19.93
CA ALA A 716 -23.31 -32.89 21.06
C ALA A 716 -23.28 -32.17 22.42
N MET A 717 -22.50 -31.08 22.53
CA MET A 717 -22.42 -30.27 23.75
C MET A 717 -23.68 -29.45 23.99
N ALA A 718 -24.38 -28.99 22.95
CA ALA A 718 -25.70 -28.37 23.11
C ALA A 718 -26.73 -29.37 23.68
N LEU A 719 -26.68 -30.64 23.24
CA LEU A 719 -27.49 -31.69 23.84
C LEU A 719 -27.09 -32.02 25.29
N VAL A 720 -25.82 -31.81 25.65
CA VAL A 720 -25.35 -31.90 27.06
C VAL A 720 -25.91 -30.74 27.89
N ASP A 721 -25.94 -29.51 27.35
CA ASP A 721 -26.58 -28.36 28.02
C ASP A 721 -28.07 -28.59 28.27
N GLU A 722 -28.76 -29.26 27.34
CA GLU A 722 -30.17 -29.65 27.46
C GLU A 722 -30.39 -30.84 28.40
N GLY A 723 -29.33 -31.49 28.87
CA GLY A 723 -29.40 -32.70 29.70
C GLY A 723 -29.84 -33.96 28.95
N LEU A 724 -29.85 -33.93 27.61
CA LEU A 724 -30.20 -35.07 26.75
C LEU A 724 -29.02 -36.01 26.50
N LEU A 725 -27.80 -35.50 26.62
CA LEU A 725 -26.56 -36.28 26.65
C LEU A 725 -25.76 -35.94 27.92
N GLN A 726 -24.83 -36.82 28.28
CA GLN A 726 -23.84 -36.54 29.32
C GLN A 726 -22.48 -37.04 28.85
N LEU A 727 -21.42 -36.29 29.18
CA LEU A 727 -20.07 -36.56 28.72
C LEU A 727 -19.55 -37.93 29.17
N ASP A 728 -19.88 -38.33 30.39
CA ASP A 728 -19.31 -39.52 31.05
C ASP A 728 -20.28 -40.70 31.08
N THR A 729 -21.45 -40.58 30.45
CA THR A 729 -22.36 -41.71 30.24
C THR A 729 -21.80 -42.65 29.18
N PRO A 730 -21.81 -43.98 29.42
CA PRO A 730 -21.44 -44.95 28.41
C PRO A 730 -22.26 -44.82 27.14
N VAL A 731 -21.61 -44.90 25.97
CA VAL A 731 -22.28 -44.77 24.67
C VAL A 731 -23.37 -45.82 24.49
N ALA A 732 -23.17 -47.03 25.04
CA ALA A 732 -24.14 -48.12 24.99
C ALA A 732 -25.46 -47.82 25.72
N GLU A 733 -25.52 -46.83 26.61
CA GLU A 733 -26.79 -46.39 27.21
C GLU A 733 -27.65 -45.57 26.24
N VAL A 734 -27.01 -44.87 25.30
CA VAL A 734 -27.69 -44.13 24.22
C VAL A 734 -27.94 -45.05 23.02
N LEU A 735 -26.98 -45.92 22.70
CA LEU A 735 -27.02 -46.88 21.60
C LEU A 735 -26.90 -48.32 22.12
N PRO A 736 -27.96 -48.94 22.68
CA PRO A 736 -27.93 -50.31 23.19
C PRO A 736 -27.52 -51.37 22.14
N GLU A 737 -27.71 -51.05 20.86
CA GLU A 737 -27.30 -51.84 19.71
C GLU A 737 -25.78 -51.85 19.46
N LEU A 738 -25.01 -50.94 20.06
CA LEU A 738 -23.58 -50.81 19.79
C LEU A 738 -22.81 -52.09 20.12
N ARG A 739 -21.97 -52.53 19.18
CA ARG A 739 -21.00 -53.61 19.37
C ARG A 739 -19.65 -53.13 18.84
N LEU A 740 -18.60 -53.27 19.65
CA LEU A 740 -17.20 -53.07 19.27
C LEU A 740 -16.43 -54.38 19.45
N ALA A 741 -15.25 -54.52 18.85
CA ALA A 741 -14.46 -55.73 18.96
C ALA A 741 -14.08 -56.09 20.42
N ASP A 742 -13.89 -55.08 21.28
CA ASP A 742 -13.70 -55.25 22.72
C ASP A 742 -15.03 -55.03 23.49
N PRO A 743 -15.59 -56.08 24.13
CA PRO A 743 -16.82 -55.98 24.90
C PRO A 743 -16.73 -55.09 26.14
N ASP A 744 -15.55 -54.89 26.72
CA ASP A 744 -15.37 -54.03 27.88
C ASP A 744 -15.30 -52.56 27.46
N VAL A 745 -14.64 -52.27 26.33
CA VAL A 745 -14.71 -50.94 25.70
C VAL A 745 -16.15 -50.61 25.30
N THR A 746 -16.92 -51.56 24.77
CA THR A 746 -18.34 -51.36 24.44
C THR A 746 -19.16 -50.87 25.65
N LYS A 747 -18.88 -51.38 26.86
CA LYS A 747 -19.60 -51.02 28.09
C LYS A 747 -19.11 -49.73 28.73
N SER A 748 -17.91 -49.27 28.41
CA SER A 748 -17.22 -48.21 29.16
C SER A 748 -16.83 -46.99 28.34
N VAL A 749 -16.80 -47.08 27.00
CA VAL A 749 -16.55 -45.90 26.15
C VAL A 749 -17.65 -44.87 26.36
N THR A 750 -17.28 -43.60 26.46
CA THR A 750 -18.18 -42.48 26.77
C THR A 750 -18.10 -41.42 25.68
N LEU A 751 -19.05 -40.48 25.67
CA LEU A 751 -19.00 -39.34 24.76
C LEU A 751 -17.68 -38.55 24.92
N ARG A 752 -17.17 -38.37 26.13
CA ARG A 752 -15.88 -37.73 26.39
C ARG A 752 -14.75 -38.45 25.68
N HIS A 753 -14.68 -39.79 25.76
CA HIS A 753 -13.64 -40.56 25.09
C HIS A 753 -13.68 -40.39 23.56
N LEU A 754 -14.88 -40.26 22.97
CA LEU A 754 -15.05 -40.01 21.53
C LEU A 754 -14.58 -38.61 21.13
N LEU A 755 -15.02 -37.57 21.85
CA LEU A 755 -14.68 -36.17 21.56
C LEU A 755 -13.21 -35.83 21.78
N THR A 756 -12.51 -36.65 22.59
CA THR A 756 -11.11 -36.45 22.95
C THR A 756 -10.13 -37.36 22.20
N HIS A 757 -10.63 -38.23 21.30
CA HIS A 757 -9.81 -39.20 20.57
C HIS A 757 -9.02 -40.17 21.47
N THR A 758 -9.61 -40.56 22.60
CA THR A 758 -9.01 -41.52 23.55
C THR A 758 -9.82 -42.82 23.64
N SER A 759 -10.72 -43.08 22.69
CA SER A 759 -11.59 -44.26 22.68
C SER A 759 -10.85 -45.58 22.43
N GLY A 760 -9.73 -45.52 21.72
CA GLY A 760 -8.98 -46.69 21.25
C GLY A 760 -9.60 -47.42 20.05
N ILE A 761 -10.79 -47.00 19.60
CA ILE A 761 -11.44 -47.51 18.40
C ILE A 761 -10.61 -47.12 17.18
N ASP A 762 -10.47 -48.03 16.21
CA ASP A 762 -9.80 -47.68 14.96
C ASP A 762 -10.45 -46.49 14.25
N GLY A 763 -9.60 -45.57 13.77
CA GLY A 763 -9.99 -44.26 13.28
C GLY A 763 -10.12 -44.14 11.76
N ASP A 764 -9.69 -45.15 11.01
CA ASP A 764 -9.51 -45.10 9.54
C ASP A 764 -10.47 -46.02 8.77
N ILE A 765 -11.70 -46.17 9.29
CA ILE A 765 -12.75 -46.95 8.63
C ILE A 765 -13.57 -46.00 7.75
N PHE A 766 -13.41 -46.08 6.43
CA PHE A 766 -14.12 -45.25 5.44
C PHE A 766 -15.19 -46.03 4.65
N THR A 767 -15.82 -47.03 5.28
CA THR A 767 -16.82 -47.89 4.63
C THR A 767 -18.00 -47.07 4.10
N ASP A 768 -18.24 -47.14 2.79
CA ASP A 768 -19.43 -46.55 2.17
C ASP A 768 -20.65 -47.42 2.41
N THR A 769 -21.59 -46.92 3.20
CA THR A 769 -22.85 -47.60 3.54
C THR A 769 -24.03 -47.11 2.69
N GLY A 770 -23.76 -46.35 1.63
CA GLY A 770 -24.75 -45.76 0.74
C GLY A 770 -25.22 -44.37 1.18
N ARG A 771 -26.08 -43.79 0.33
CA ARG A 771 -26.56 -42.39 0.47
C ARG A 771 -27.79 -42.22 1.36
N GLY A 772 -28.40 -43.30 1.85
CA GLY A 772 -29.64 -43.24 2.65
C GLY A 772 -29.44 -42.64 4.04
N ASP A 773 -30.54 -42.21 4.67
CA ASP A 773 -30.52 -41.63 6.03
C ASP A 773 -30.13 -42.65 7.12
N ASP A 774 -30.14 -43.94 6.78
CA ASP A 774 -29.67 -45.03 7.63
C ASP A 774 -28.14 -45.28 7.52
N CYS A 775 -27.39 -44.39 6.85
CA CYS A 775 -25.96 -44.57 6.62
C CYS A 775 -25.13 -44.65 7.91
N LEU A 776 -25.37 -43.77 8.89
CA LEU A 776 -24.67 -43.82 10.18
C LEU A 776 -25.07 -45.04 11.01
N GLU A 777 -26.34 -45.48 10.93
CA GLU A 777 -26.79 -46.72 11.57
C GLU A 777 -26.04 -47.95 11.02
N LYS A 778 -25.99 -48.09 9.70
CA LYS A 778 -25.24 -49.18 9.03
C LYS A 778 -23.75 -49.12 9.34
N TYR A 779 -23.18 -47.91 9.37
CA TYR A 779 -21.76 -47.73 9.67
C TYR A 779 -21.44 -48.17 11.10
N VAL A 780 -22.23 -47.73 12.08
CA VAL A 780 -22.06 -48.13 13.48
C VAL A 780 -22.27 -49.63 13.68
N ALA A 781 -23.21 -50.26 12.97
CA ALA A 781 -23.38 -51.71 13.00
C ALA A 781 -22.14 -52.48 12.51
N GLY A 782 -21.37 -51.90 11.59
CA GLY A 782 -20.12 -52.47 11.08
C GLY A 782 -18.91 -52.31 12.00
N LEU A 783 -18.97 -51.44 13.02
CA LEU A 783 -17.84 -51.19 13.93
C LEU A 783 -17.51 -52.38 14.85
N GLY A 784 -18.36 -53.41 14.91
CA GLY A 784 -18.05 -54.65 15.64
C GLY A 784 -16.82 -55.38 15.11
N GLU A 785 -16.44 -55.14 13.86
CA GLU A 785 -15.25 -55.71 13.21
C GLU A 785 -14.01 -54.79 13.32
N ALA A 786 -14.15 -53.60 13.89
CA ALA A 786 -13.06 -52.64 14.05
C ALA A 786 -12.07 -53.10 15.12
N GLU A 787 -10.78 -53.14 14.80
CA GLU A 787 -9.74 -53.45 15.78
C GLU A 787 -9.62 -52.34 16.85
N GLN A 788 -9.09 -52.72 18.02
CA GLN A 788 -8.80 -51.81 19.12
C GLN A 788 -7.30 -51.43 19.08
N ASN A 789 -6.99 -50.17 18.81
CA ASN A 789 -5.61 -49.67 18.62
C ASN A 789 -4.86 -49.48 19.96
N HIS A 790 -5.58 -49.08 21.00
CA HIS A 790 -5.03 -48.92 22.34
C HIS A 790 -6.11 -49.09 23.42
N PRO A 791 -5.75 -49.37 24.68
CA PRO A 791 -6.73 -49.42 25.76
C PRO A 791 -7.48 -48.09 25.92
N LEU A 792 -8.74 -48.16 26.36
CA LEU A 792 -9.60 -46.99 26.55
C LEU A 792 -8.92 -45.97 27.48
N GLY A 793 -8.81 -44.73 27.04
CA GLY A 793 -8.22 -43.63 27.81
C GLY A 793 -6.69 -43.65 27.93
N ALA A 794 -6.00 -44.65 27.39
CA ALA A 794 -4.57 -44.84 27.66
C ALA A 794 -3.63 -43.89 26.90
N THR A 795 -4.03 -43.46 25.69
CA THR A 795 -3.29 -42.48 24.89
C THR A 795 -4.25 -41.75 23.94
N TRP A 796 -3.74 -40.76 23.25
CA TRP A 796 -4.44 -40.04 22.21
C TRP A 796 -4.11 -40.64 20.85
N SER A 797 -5.14 -40.97 20.07
CA SER A 797 -5.00 -41.40 18.67
C SER A 797 -6.22 -40.93 17.90
N TYR A 798 -6.01 -40.05 16.93
CA TYR A 798 -7.08 -39.39 16.21
C TYR A 798 -8.02 -40.40 15.52
N CYS A 799 -9.32 -40.24 15.73
CA CYS A 799 -10.33 -41.27 15.45
C CYS A 799 -11.56 -40.67 14.74
N ASN A 800 -11.71 -40.93 13.43
CA ASN A 800 -12.88 -40.47 12.67
C ASN A 800 -14.14 -41.27 13.02
N SER A 801 -13.99 -42.59 13.17
CA SER A 801 -15.10 -43.50 13.50
C SER A 801 -15.78 -43.13 14.82
N GLY A 802 -15.02 -42.62 15.79
CA GLY A 802 -15.57 -42.07 17.03
C GLY A 802 -16.51 -40.89 16.79
N PHE A 803 -16.22 -40.00 15.84
CA PHE A 803 -17.11 -38.89 15.49
C PHE A 803 -18.33 -39.34 14.69
N SER A 804 -18.21 -40.34 13.82
CA SER A 804 -19.39 -40.97 13.20
C SER A 804 -20.32 -41.60 14.24
N LEU A 805 -19.76 -42.19 15.30
CA LEU A 805 -20.52 -42.71 16.44
C LEU A 805 -21.21 -41.58 17.22
N VAL A 806 -20.55 -40.43 17.43
CA VAL A 806 -21.19 -39.22 18.01
C VAL A 806 -22.35 -38.75 17.12
N GLY A 807 -22.16 -38.71 15.79
CA GLY A 807 -23.24 -38.39 14.86
C GLY A 807 -24.44 -39.31 15.03
N ARG A 808 -24.21 -40.63 15.17
CA ARG A 808 -25.29 -41.58 15.43
C ARG A 808 -25.98 -41.38 16.78
N MET A 809 -25.22 -41.00 17.82
CA MET A 809 -25.82 -40.63 19.12
C MET A 809 -26.73 -39.40 18.97
N ILE A 810 -26.32 -38.39 18.20
CA ILE A 810 -27.14 -37.21 17.90
C ILE A 810 -28.43 -37.64 17.21
N GLU A 811 -28.37 -38.49 16.19
CA GLU A 811 -29.57 -38.99 15.50
C GLU A 811 -30.53 -39.70 16.45
N LYS A 812 -29.99 -40.56 17.32
CA LYS A 812 -30.80 -41.34 18.27
C LYS A 812 -31.53 -40.44 19.27
N VAL A 813 -30.86 -39.41 19.77
CA VAL A 813 -31.40 -38.51 20.80
C VAL A 813 -32.35 -37.48 20.22
N THR A 814 -32.08 -36.98 19.01
CA THR A 814 -32.89 -35.95 18.35
C THR A 814 -34.06 -36.52 17.57
N GLY A 815 -33.96 -37.76 17.08
CA GLY A 815 -34.94 -38.36 16.18
C GLY A 815 -34.86 -37.85 14.74
N THR A 816 -33.84 -37.04 14.40
CA THR A 816 -33.56 -36.52 13.06
C THR A 816 -32.26 -37.12 12.52
N THR A 817 -31.93 -36.88 11.26
CA THR A 817 -30.58 -37.19 10.74
C THR A 817 -29.54 -36.24 11.35
N TRP A 818 -28.25 -36.62 11.29
CA TRP A 818 -27.16 -35.73 11.71
C TRP A 818 -27.13 -34.43 10.87
N ASP A 819 -27.41 -34.55 9.57
CA ASP A 819 -27.50 -33.42 8.64
C ASP A 819 -28.57 -32.40 9.07
N GLU A 820 -29.77 -32.89 9.40
CA GLU A 820 -30.88 -32.07 9.92
C GLU A 820 -30.55 -31.47 11.29
N ALA A 821 -29.94 -32.25 12.19
CA ALA A 821 -29.56 -31.78 13.52
C ALA A 821 -28.56 -30.62 13.45
N LEU A 822 -27.55 -30.68 12.56
CA LEU A 822 -26.65 -29.55 12.32
C LEU A 822 -27.41 -28.34 11.75
N ARG A 823 -28.30 -28.55 10.78
CA ARG A 823 -29.07 -27.46 10.18
C ARG A 823 -29.94 -26.73 11.20
N ASP A 824 -30.66 -27.47 12.04
CA ASP A 824 -31.66 -26.92 12.95
C ASP A 824 -31.02 -26.33 14.21
N ARG A 825 -29.97 -26.96 14.73
CA ARG A 825 -29.36 -26.58 16.02
C ARG A 825 -28.14 -25.69 15.87
N LEU A 826 -27.52 -25.63 14.69
CA LEU A 826 -26.31 -24.85 14.47
C LEU A 826 -26.42 -23.88 13.28
N PHE A 827 -26.83 -24.34 12.09
CA PHE A 827 -26.74 -23.48 10.89
C PHE A 827 -27.81 -22.38 10.92
N SER A 828 -29.06 -22.75 11.18
CA SER A 828 -30.17 -21.80 11.20
C SER A 828 -30.04 -20.77 12.34
N PRO A 829 -29.71 -21.17 13.59
CA PRO A 829 -29.50 -20.22 14.69
C PRO A 829 -28.32 -19.26 14.49
N LEU A 830 -27.31 -19.66 13.70
CA LEU A 830 -26.16 -18.82 13.38
C LEU A 830 -26.31 -18.06 12.06
N GLY A 831 -27.40 -18.31 11.30
CA GLY A 831 -27.61 -17.70 9.99
C GLY A 831 -26.61 -18.15 8.91
N LEU A 832 -26.09 -19.38 8.99
CA LEU A 832 -25.09 -19.92 8.06
C LEU A 832 -25.73 -20.29 6.71
N ALA A 833 -25.94 -19.28 5.87
CA ALA A 833 -26.65 -19.41 4.60
C ALA A 833 -25.84 -20.12 3.50
N HIS A 834 -24.52 -20.23 3.67
CA HIS A 834 -23.58 -20.83 2.72
C HIS A 834 -22.85 -21.99 3.38
N THR A 835 -23.60 -22.89 4.01
CA THR A 835 -23.06 -24.09 4.63
C THR A 835 -24.00 -25.28 4.47
N VAL A 836 -23.44 -26.40 4.02
CA VAL A 836 -24.17 -27.64 3.71
C VAL A 836 -23.37 -28.86 4.14
N THR A 837 -24.04 -29.99 4.31
CA THR A 837 -23.42 -31.30 4.61
C THR A 837 -23.55 -32.29 3.44
N LEU A 838 -24.54 -32.07 2.58
CA LEU A 838 -24.84 -32.96 1.46
C LEU A 838 -24.28 -32.43 0.14
N PRO A 839 -23.61 -33.28 -0.65
CA PRO A 839 -23.17 -32.98 -2.00
C PRO A 839 -24.23 -32.37 -2.93
N GLU A 840 -25.48 -32.83 -2.81
CA GLU A 840 -26.61 -32.38 -3.63
C GLU A 840 -26.97 -30.92 -3.32
N ASP A 841 -26.83 -30.51 -2.06
CA ASP A 841 -27.09 -29.14 -1.62
C ASP A 841 -25.94 -28.21 -2.07
N ALA A 842 -24.71 -28.71 -2.12
CA ALA A 842 -23.55 -27.92 -2.58
C ALA A 842 -23.65 -27.50 -4.05
N LEU A 843 -24.39 -28.25 -4.88
CA LEU A 843 -24.64 -27.92 -6.29
C LEU A 843 -25.45 -26.62 -6.46
N LEU A 844 -26.12 -26.15 -5.40
CA LEU A 844 -26.86 -24.89 -5.41
C LEU A 844 -25.94 -23.66 -5.34
N PHE A 845 -24.64 -23.86 -5.13
CA PHE A 845 -23.64 -22.81 -4.94
C PHE A 845 -22.41 -23.00 -5.86
N GLY A 846 -21.53 -22.00 -5.87
CA GLY A 846 -20.20 -22.15 -6.45
C GLY A 846 -19.31 -23.03 -5.56
N ALA A 847 -19.34 -24.34 -5.74
CA ALA A 847 -18.53 -25.28 -4.94
C ALA A 847 -17.16 -25.56 -5.57
N ALA A 848 -16.10 -25.46 -4.76
CA ALA A 848 -14.74 -25.80 -5.16
C ALA A 848 -14.59 -27.30 -5.38
N VAL A 849 -13.92 -27.69 -6.47
CA VAL A 849 -13.37 -29.05 -6.62
C VAL A 849 -11.95 -29.07 -6.06
N GLY A 850 -11.57 -30.18 -5.42
CA GLY A 850 -10.17 -30.36 -5.04
C GLY A 850 -9.28 -30.55 -6.26
N HIS A 851 -7.99 -30.26 -6.12
CA HIS A 851 -6.99 -30.44 -7.17
C HIS A 851 -5.78 -31.23 -6.68
N ASP A 852 -5.29 -32.11 -7.55
CA ASP A 852 -4.04 -32.87 -7.40
C ASP A 852 -2.98 -32.34 -8.39
N GLU A 853 -1.72 -32.67 -8.15
CA GLU A 853 -0.65 -32.49 -9.12
C GLU A 853 -0.37 -33.80 -9.87
N ARG A 854 -0.35 -33.76 -11.21
CA ARG A 854 0.04 -34.89 -12.06
C ARG A 854 0.90 -34.38 -13.21
N ASP A 855 2.10 -34.95 -13.36
CA ASP A 855 3.08 -34.56 -14.39
C ASP A 855 3.39 -33.05 -14.39
N GLY A 856 3.50 -32.44 -13.21
CA GLY A 856 3.75 -31.00 -13.04
C GLY A 856 2.57 -30.10 -13.43
N ARG A 857 1.37 -30.67 -13.60
CA ARG A 857 0.14 -29.94 -13.92
C ARG A 857 -0.91 -30.13 -12.83
N THR A 858 -1.54 -29.04 -12.43
CA THR A 858 -2.72 -29.06 -11.57
C THR A 858 -3.91 -29.64 -12.33
N VAL A 859 -4.52 -30.69 -11.79
CA VAL A 859 -5.70 -31.34 -12.36
C VAL A 859 -6.77 -31.52 -11.28
N PRO A 860 -8.08 -31.49 -11.61
CA PRO A 860 -9.10 -31.79 -10.61
C PRO A 860 -8.95 -33.19 -10.02
N ALA A 861 -9.17 -33.31 -8.72
CA ALA A 861 -9.18 -34.57 -7.99
C ALA A 861 -10.19 -35.55 -8.59
N ALA A 862 -9.88 -36.85 -8.53
CA ALA A 862 -10.68 -37.90 -9.18
C ALA A 862 -12.05 -38.14 -8.52
N ALA A 863 -12.18 -37.78 -7.25
CA ALA A 863 -13.41 -37.85 -6.48
C ALA A 863 -13.58 -36.56 -5.67
N TRP A 864 -14.83 -36.17 -5.43
CA TRP A 864 -15.12 -34.91 -4.76
C TRP A 864 -15.41 -35.10 -3.26
N THR A 865 -16.20 -36.10 -2.86
CA THR A 865 -16.64 -36.24 -1.46
C THR A 865 -16.25 -37.58 -0.85
N LEU A 866 -16.00 -37.57 0.46
CA LEU A 866 -15.93 -38.78 1.26
C LEU A 866 -17.33 -39.44 1.39
N PRO A 867 -17.42 -40.72 1.78
CA PRO A 867 -18.69 -41.39 2.01
C PRO A 867 -19.55 -40.69 3.09
N ARG A 868 -20.90 -40.70 2.92
CA ARG A 868 -21.85 -40.05 3.83
C ARG A 868 -21.74 -40.56 5.27
N SER A 869 -21.36 -41.82 5.45
CA SER A 869 -21.10 -42.47 6.75
C SER A 869 -19.99 -41.80 7.57
N ILE A 870 -19.12 -40.99 6.95
CA ILE A 870 -18.05 -40.22 7.60
C ILE A 870 -18.45 -38.74 7.74
N GLY A 871 -19.71 -38.40 7.45
CA GLY A 871 -20.26 -37.04 7.53
C GLY A 871 -19.88 -36.28 8.79
N PRO A 872 -20.20 -36.81 9.98
CA PRO A 872 -19.87 -36.21 11.27
C PRO A 872 -18.40 -35.89 11.51
N ALA A 873 -17.50 -36.50 10.73
CA ALA A 873 -16.07 -36.33 10.85
C ALA A 873 -15.46 -35.44 9.75
N GLY A 874 -16.18 -35.12 8.65
CA GLY A 874 -15.52 -34.45 7.52
C GLY A 874 -16.33 -33.92 6.33
N LEU A 875 -17.66 -33.90 6.34
CA LEU A 875 -18.46 -33.51 5.14
C LEU A 875 -19.06 -32.10 5.15
N VAL A 876 -18.84 -31.28 6.16
CA VAL A 876 -19.31 -29.88 6.09
C VAL A 876 -18.56 -29.18 4.95
N THR A 877 -19.33 -28.51 4.11
CA THR A 877 -18.86 -27.65 3.02
C THR A 877 -19.40 -26.25 3.26
N SER A 878 -18.53 -25.26 3.35
CA SER A 878 -18.87 -23.94 3.87
C SER A 878 -18.10 -22.83 3.16
N ALA A 879 -18.67 -21.63 3.11
CA ALA A 879 -17.94 -20.41 2.80
C ALA A 879 -17.19 -19.89 4.03
N VAL A 880 -16.06 -19.20 3.83
CA VAL A 880 -15.22 -18.74 4.95
C VAL A 880 -15.95 -17.82 5.94
N ALA A 881 -16.92 -17.02 5.46
CA ALA A 881 -17.73 -16.14 6.31
C ALA A 881 -18.57 -16.92 7.34
N ASP A 882 -19.15 -18.05 6.93
CA ASP A 882 -19.94 -18.91 7.81
C ASP A 882 -19.04 -19.63 8.84
N VAL A 883 -17.83 -20.02 8.43
CA VAL A 883 -16.81 -20.57 9.35
C VAL A 883 -16.45 -19.52 10.41
N LEU A 884 -16.30 -18.26 10.04
CA LEU A 884 -16.05 -17.16 11.00
C LEU A 884 -17.26 -16.90 11.90
N ALA A 885 -18.49 -16.99 11.40
CA ALA A 885 -19.69 -16.85 12.22
C ALA A 885 -19.80 -17.97 13.27
N PHE A 886 -19.43 -19.20 12.89
CA PHE A 886 -19.27 -20.31 13.84
C PHE A 886 -18.16 -20.04 14.87
N ALA A 887 -17.00 -19.56 14.44
CA ALA A 887 -15.90 -19.21 15.34
C ALA A 887 -16.28 -18.09 16.31
N ARG A 888 -17.01 -17.08 15.83
CA ARG A 888 -17.54 -15.97 16.63
C ARG A 888 -18.36 -16.48 17.80
N MET A 889 -19.28 -17.42 17.57
CA MET A 889 -20.12 -17.99 18.62
C MET A 889 -19.31 -18.60 19.77
N HIS A 890 -18.18 -19.27 19.46
CA HIS A 890 -17.26 -19.77 20.49
C HIS A 890 -16.49 -18.64 21.18
N LEU A 891 -16.07 -17.60 20.46
CA LEU A 891 -15.40 -16.44 21.06
C LEU A 891 -16.32 -15.60 21.97
N THR A 892 -17.64 -15.65 21.76
CA THR A 892 -18.66 -14.90 22.51
C THR A 892 -19.39 -15.76 23.55
N GLY A 893 -18.79 -16.86 24.01
CA GLY A 893 -19.36 -17.68 25.10
C GLY A 893 -20.68 -18.35 24.73
N GLY A 894 -20.86 -18.70 23.46
CA GLY A 894 -21.96 -19.51 22.97
C GLY A 894 -23.10 -18.74 22.29
N VAL A 895 -22.86 -17.48 21.93
CA VAL A 895 -23.90 -16.54 21.47
C VAL A 895 -23.69 -16.09 20.02
N ALA A 896 -24.71 -16.25 19.20
CA ALA A 896 -24.76 -15.80 17.81
C ALA A 896 -24.71 -14.26 17.69
N ALA A 897 -24.55 -13.76 16.46
CA ALA A 897 -24.51 -12.32 16.21
C ALA A 897 -25.82 -11.59 16.52
N ASP A 898 -26.96 -12.28 16.39
CA ASP A 898 -28.29 -11.75 16.70
C ASP A 898 -28.70 -11.90 18.19
N GLY A 899 -27.79 -12.44 19.02
CA GLY A 899 -28.04 -12.71 20.44
C GLY A 899 -28.61 -14.11 20.74
N THR A 900 -28.87 -14.95 19.73
CA THR A 900 -29.33 -16.31 19.93
C THR A 900 -28.28 -17.15 20.66
N ARG A 901 -28.66 -17.80 21.78
CA ARG A 901 -27.77 -18.70 22.51
C ARG A 901 -27.81 -20.09 21.89
N VAL A 902 -26.67 -20.54 21.38
CA VAL A 902 -26.48 -21.88 20.78
C VAL A 902 -25.84 -22.83 21.78
N LEU A 903 -24.92 -22.32 22.61
CA LEU A 903 -24.22 -23.10 23.62
C LEU A 903 -24.16 -22.32 24.94
N SER A 904 -24.09 -23.01 26.08
CA SER A 904 -23.78 -22.36 27.35
C SER A 904 -22.31 -21.96 27.40
N GLU A 905 -22.02 -20.87 28.12
CA GLU A 905 -20.64 -20.41 28.33
C GLU A 905 -19.77 -21.51 28.97
N ARG A 906 -20.34 -22.23 29.94
CA ARG A 906 -19.71 -23.40 30.57
C ARG A 906 -19.33 -24.48 29.56
N SER A 907 -20.18 -24.74 28.56
CA SER A 907 -19.91 -25.74 27.53
C SER A 907 -18.88 -25.27 26.52
N VAL A 908 -18.87 -23.98 26.15
CA VAL A 908 -17.77 -23.38 25.37
C VAL A 908 -16.44 -23.54 26.11
N ASP A 909 -16.39 -23.18 27.39
CA ASP A 909 -15.19 -23.32 28.22
C ASP A 909 -14.73 -24.77 28.33
N ALA A 910 -15.67 -25.70 28.53
CA ALA A 910 -15.37 -27.13 28.60
C ALA A 910 -14.81 -27.67 27.27
N MET A 911 -15.32 -27.16 26.13
CA MET A 911 -14.80 -27.51 24.81
C MET A 911 -13.38 -27.01 24.59
N ALA A 912 -13.05 -25.80 25.05
CA ALA A 912 -11.72 -25.22 24.92
C ALA A 912 -10.72 -25.74 25.97
N ALA A 913 -11.19 -26.23 27.12
CA ALA A 913 -10.37 -26.75 28.21
C ALA A 913 -9.56 -27.98 27.80
N MET A 914 -8.38 -28.17 28.41
CA MET A 914 -7.55 -29.34 28.18
C MET A 914 -8.26 -30.59 28.70
N GLN A 915 -8.45 -31.58 27.84
CA GLN A 915 -9.06 -32.87 28.16
C GLN A 915 -8.08 -34.03 27.98
N ALA A 916 -7.19 -33.96 27.00
CA ALA A 916 -6.17 -34.98 26.74
C ALA A 916 -4.84 -34.33 26.32
N GLU A 917 -3.73 -34.94 26.70
CA GLU A 917 -2.40 -34.55 26.21
C GLU A 917 -2.09 -35.26 24.88
N LEU A 918 -1.46 -34.55 23.94
CA LEU A 918 -0.95 -35.18 22.74
C LEU A 918 0.42 -35.81 23.04
N PRO A 919 0.67 -37.06 22.62
CA PRO A 919 1.98 -37.70 22.77
C PRO A 919 3.06 -36.98 21.93
N VAL A 920 2.65 -36.24 20.90
CA VAL A 920 3.54 -35.47 20.02
C VAL A 920 3.09 -34.01 19.97
N LYS A 921 3.86 -33.13 20.63
CA LYS A 921 3.58 -31.69 20.71
C LYS A 921 4.16 -30.88 19.54
N LEU A 922 4.64 -31.56 18.50
CA LEU A 922 5.48 -30.99 17.43
C LEU A 922 4.81 -30.93 16.06
N SER A 923 3.62 -31.53 15.88
CA SER A 923 2.96 -31.64 14.56
C SER A 923 1.61 -30.93 14.49
N LEU A 924 0.70 -31.23 15.41
CA LEU A 924 -0.68 -30.75 15.37
C LEU A 924 -0.92 -29.66 16.40
N GLY A 925 -0.84 -29.97 17.68
CA GLY A 925 -0.98 -29.04 18.81
C GLY A 925 -0.32 -29.62 20.05
N ASP A 926 -0.48 -28.99 21.21
CA ASP A 926 0.11 -29.50 22.46
C ASP A 926 -0.87 -30.32 23.31
N SER A 927 -2.17 -30.10 23.14
CA SER A 927 -3.25 -30.75 23.87
C SER A 927 -4.57 -30.70 23.11
N TRP A 928 -5.56 -31.46 23.58
CA TRP A 928 -6.86 -31.61 22.94
C TRP A 928 -8.00 -31.25 23.91
N GLY A 929 -9.02 -30.55 23.43
CA GLY A 929 -10.25 -30.21 24.15
C GLY A 929 -11.42 -31.13 23.79
N LEU A 930 -12.67 -30.70 23.97
CA LEU A 930 -13.81 -31.47 23.44
C LEU A 930 -14.04 -31.07 21.97
N GLY A 931 -13.26 -31.69 21.09
CA GLY A 931 -13.27 -31.44 19.65
C GLY A 931 -12.27 -30.39 19.16
N TRP A 932 -11.76 -29.51 20.02
CA TRP A 932 -10.77 -28.50 19.65
C TRP A 932 -9.31 -28.99 19.81
N ILE A 933 -8.44 -28.65 18.86
CA ILE A 933 -6.99 -28.69 19.06
C ILE A 933 -6.60 -27.46 19.88
N ARG A 934 -5.69 -27.62 20.84
CA ARG A 934 -5.10 -26.51 21.60
C ARG A 934 -3.65 -26.28 21.18
N PHE A 935 -3.28 -25.02 21.03
CA PHE A 935 -1.96 -24.58 20.60
C PHE A 935 -1.38 -23.58 21.61
N GLY A 936 -0.07 -23.68 21.88
CA GLY A 936 0.69 -22.70 22.65
C GLY A 936 1.60 -21.92 21.70
N TRP A 937 1.30 -20.64 21.48
CA TRP A 937 2.07 -19.74 20.62
C TRP A 937 2.69 -18.65 21.51
N GLY A 938 3.93 -18.87 21.94
CA GLY A 938 4.54 -18.04 22.99
C GLY A 938 3.75 -18.13 24.29
N GLU A 939 3.31 -16.99 24.81
CA GLU A 939 2.47 -16.89 26.01
C GLU A 939 0.97 -17.10 25.71
N HIS A 940 0.59 -17.12 24.43
CA HIS A 940 -0.81 -17.15 24.01
C HIS A 940 -1.38 -18.57 23.93
N ARG A 941 -2.64 -18.71 24.35
CA ARG A 941 -3.41 -19.94 24.24
C ARG A 941 -4.42 -19.86 23.11
N LEU A 942 -4.19 -20.63 22.05
CA LEU A 942 -5.11 -20.71 20.92
C LEU A 942 -5.87 -22.04 20.94
N ILE A 943 -7.05 -22.01 20.34
CA ILE A 943 -7.79 -23.21 19.93
C ILE A 943 -8.00 -23.19 18.42
N GLY A 944 -8.23 -24.35 17.81
CA GLY A 944 -8.43 -24.42 16.38
C GLY A 944 -8.59 -25.83 15.86
N HIS A 945 -8.75 -25.95 14.55
CA HIS A 945 -8.80 -27.24 13.88
C HIS A 945 -8.30 -27.12 12.43
N ASP A 946 -7.66 -28.18 11.94
CA ASP A 946 -7.24 -28.32 10.53
C ASP A 946 -8.11 -29.36 9.84
N GLY A 947 -8.41 -29.18 8.56
CA GLY A 947 -9.29 -30.06 7.81
C GLY A 947 -8.75 -30.36 6.43
N ASN A 948 -8.51 -31.63 6.14
CA ASN A 948 -8.11 -32.08 4.81
C ASN A 948 -9.20 -33.01 4.25
N THR A 949 -9.48 -32.87 2.96
CA THR A 949 -10.29 -33.80 2.18
C THR A 949 -9.60 -34.08 0.83
N LEU A 950 -10.34 -34.61 -0.15
CA LEU A 950 -9.82 -34.98 -1.46
C LEU A 950 -9.44 -33.72 -2.26
N GLY A 951 -8.17 -33.32 -2.18
CA GLY A 951 -7.61 -32.17 -2.89
C GLY A 951 -8.01 -30.80 -2.32
N GLN A 952 -8.56 -30.73 -1.11
CA GLN A 952 -8.91 -29.47 -0.43
C GLN A 952 -8.37 -29.46 1.00
N ALA A 953 -8.03 -28.27 1.50
CA ALA A 953 -7.55 -28.06 2.86
C ALA A 953 -8.13 -26.78 3.48
N ALA A 954 -8.41 -26.85 4.77
CA ALA A 954 -8.95 -25.77 5.57
C ALA A 954 -8.20 -25.65 6.90
N PHE A 955 -8.01 -24.42 7.36
CA PHE A 955 -7.32 -24.10 8.61
C PHE A 955 -8.16 -23.09 9.39
N LEU A 956 -8.31 -23.30 10.69
CA LEU A 956 -9.03 -22.39 11.59
C LEU A 956 -8.26 -22.22 12.90
N ARG A 957 -8.00 -20.97 13.29
CA ARG A 957 -7.41 -20.61 14.59
C ARG A 957 -8.22 -19.52 15.26
N LEU A 958 -8.45 -19.69 16.56
CA LEU A 958 -9.10 -18.75 17.44
C LEU A 958 -8.12 -18.40 18.56
N LEU A 959 -8.04 -17.11 18.88
CA LEU A 959 -7.35 -16.55 20.04
C LEU A 959 -8.41 -15.92 20.97
N PRO A 960 -8.99 -16.71 21.90
CA PRO A 960 -10.11 -16.26 22.73
C PRO A 960 -9.82 -15.00 23.53
N GLU A 961 -8.65 -14.91 24.15
CA GLU A 961 -8.24 -13.77 24.98
C GLU A 961 -8.23 -12.42 24.26
N GLN A 962 -8.09 -12.41 22.93
CA GLN A 962 -8.10 -11.18 22.13
C GLN A 962 -9.32 -11.06 21.21
N GLY A 963 -10.17 -12.08 21.16
CA GLY A 963 -11.35 -12.11 20.27
C GLY A 963 -10.99 -12.18 18.79
N LEU A 964 -9.88 -12.83 18.41
CA LEU A 964 -9.43 -12.97 17.02
C LEU A 964 -9.71 -14.39 16.50
N ALA A 965 -10.25 -14.51 15.30
CA ALA A 965 -10.31 -15.77 14.55
C ALA A 965 -9.82 -15.58 13.12
N VAL A 966 -9.09 -16.57 12.61
CA VAL A 966 -8.59 -16.59 11.23
C VAL A 966 -8.93 -17.94 10.62
N ALA A 967 -9.47 -17.93 9.40
CA ALA A 967 -9.84 -19.11 8.64
C ALA A 967 -9.25 -19.04 7.23
N LEU A 968 -8.70 -20.14 6.72
CA LEU A 968 -8.18 -20.24 5.35
C LEU A 968 -8.74 -21.51 4.71
N LEU A 969 -9.42 -21.37 3.56
CA LEU A 969 -9.98 -22.47 2.78
C LEU A 969 -9.29 -22.51 1.42
N THR A 970 -8.86 -23.69 0.98
CA THR A 970 -8.05 -23.87 -0.25
C THR A 970 -8.45 -25.14 -0.99
N ASN A 971 -8.21 -25.17 -2.31
CA ASN A 971 -8.60 -26.30 -3.16
C ASN A 971 -7.44 -26.95 -3.94
N GLY A 972 -6.22 -26.91 -3.42
CA GLY A 972 -5.06 -27.63 -3.97
C GLY A 972 -3.75 -26.86 -3.82
N GLY A 973 -2.66 -27.41 -4.35
CA GLY A 973 -1.32 -26.83 -4.26
C GLY A 973 -0.65 -27.08 -2.91
N ARG A 974 0.38 -26.27 -2.57
CA ARG A 974 1.14 -26.39 -1.31
C ARG A 974 0.47 -25.61 -0.18
N THR A 975 -0.69 -26.10 0.24
CA THR A 975 -1.60 -25.38 1.15
C THR A 975 -1.04 -25.19 2.56
N ARG A 976 -0.23 -26.12 3.07
CA ARG A 976 0.41 -25.99 4.38
C ARG A 976 1.41 -24.85 4.43
N ASP A 977 2.26 -24.73 3.40
CA ASP A 977 3.24 -23.64 3.29
C ASP A 977 2.53 -22.28 3.26
N LEU A 978 1.47 -22.14 2.46
CA LEU A 978 0.62 -20.95 2.41
C LEU A 978 0.05 -20.61 3.80
N TYR A 979 -0.52 -21.59 4.50
CA TYR A 979 -1.06 -21.41 5.85
C TYR A 979 0.02 -20.93 6.84
N GLU A 980 1.19 -21.55 6.87
CA GLU A 980 2.24 -21.25 7.85
C GLU A 980 2.85 -19.85 7.65
N GLU A 981 3.08 -19.43 6.40
CA GLU A 981 3.54 -18.06 6.10
C GLU A 981 2.45 -17.04 6.48
N LEU A 982 1.21 -17.26 6.02
CA LEU A 982 0.13 -16.30 6.18
C LEU A 982 -0.29 -16.14 7.65
N TYR A 983 -0.45 -17.24 8.40
CA TYR A 983 -0.87 -17.16 9.81
C TYR A 983 0.22 -16.58 10.70
N ARG A 984 1.50 -16.85 10.42
CA ARG A 984 2.62 -16.24 11.13
C ARG A 984 2.60 -14.72 11.00
N GLU A 985 2.36 -14.21 9.80
CA GLU A 985 2.26 -12.77 9.56
C GLU A 985 1.01 -12.17 10.22
N ILE A 986 -0.17 -12.77 10.00
CA ILE A 986 -1.44 -12.25 10.52
C ILE A 986 -1.44 -12.18 12.05
N PHE A 987 -1.06 -13.26 12.72
CA PHE A 987 -1.12 -13.29 14.20
C PHE A 987 -0.03 -12.44 14.84
N ALA A 988 1.16 -12.35 14.25
CA ALA A 988 2.19 -11.42 14.72
C ALA A 988 1.73 -9.96 14.57
N GLU A 989 1.12 -9.61 13.44
CA GLU A 989 0.68 -8.24 13.17
C GLU A 989 -0.56 -7.83 13.98
N LEU A 990 -1.59 -8.68 14.01
CA LEU A 990 -2.90 -8.33 14.59
C LEU A 990 -3.00 -8.58 16.09
N ALA A 991 -2.20 -9.51 16.62
CA ALA A 991 -2.31 -9.98 18.01
C ALA A 991 -0.98 -10.06 18.77
N GLY A 992 0.16 -9.81 18.11
CA GLY A 992 1.48 -10.00 18.71
C GLY A 992 1.79 -11.46 19.07
N ALA A 993 1.09 -12.42 18.46
CA ALA A 993 1.22 -13.83 18.79
C ALA A 993 2.19 -14.54 17.82
N ASP A 994 3.31 -15.02 18.37
CA ASP A 994 4.35 -15.69 17.60
C ASP A 994 4.03 -17.18 17.38
N MET A 995 3.66 -17.51 16.14
CA MET A 995 3.50 -18.91 15.72
C MET A 995 4.86 -19.64 15.79
N PRO A 996 4.96 -20.84 16.41
CA PRO A 996 6.19 -21.62 16.44
C PRO A 996 6.77 -21.88 15.04
N ALA A 997 8.09 -22.02 14.95
CA ALA A 997 8.75 -22.43 13.71
C ALA A 997 8.27 -23.84 13.29
N PRO A 998 8.20 -24.12 11.99
CA PRO A 998 7.86 -25.46 11.51
C PRO A 998 8.86 -26.48 12.06
N PHE A 999 8.38 -27.68 12.38
CA PHE A 999 9.25 -28.76 12.83
C PHE A 999 10.29 -29.07 11.74
N ALA A 1000 11.56 -29.18 12.15
CA ALA A 1000 12.67 -29.57 11.30
C ALA A 1000 13.74 -30.26 12.17
N PRO A 1001 14.53 -31.20 11.60
CA PRO A 1001 15.66 -31.75 12.30
C PRO A 1001 16.71 -30.66 12.60
N PRO A 1002 17.46 -30.79 13.70
CA PRO A 1002 18.50 -29.84 14.05
C PRO A 1002 19.61 -29.82 12.99
N ALA A 1003 20.23 -28.65 12.78
CA ALA A 1003 21.33 -28.50 11.83
C ALA A 1003 22.56 -29.35 12.20
N GLU A 1004 22.76 -29.60 13.49
CA GLU A 1004 23.79 -30.50 13.99
C GLU A 1004 23.19 -31.89 14.29
N PRO A 1005 23.78 -32.99 13.79
CA PRO A 1005 23.28 -34.34 14.04
C PRO A 1005 23.28 -34.67 15.53
N VAL A 1006 22.15 -35.17 16.03
CA VAL A 1006 22.02 -35.67 17.41
C VAL A 1006 22.25 -37.18 17.40
N PRO A 1007 23.21 -37.71 18.19
CA PRO A 1007 23.40 -39.16 18.29
C PRO A 1007 22.24 -39.77 19.07
N VAL A 1008 21.35 -40.49 18.37
CA VAL A 1008 20.21 -41.22 18.96
C VAL A 1008 20.30 -42.68 18.54
N ASP A 1009 20.20 -43.59 19.50
CA ASP A 1009 20.13 -45.03 19.26
C ASP A 1009 18.71 -45.43 18.82
N VAL A 1010 18.57 -45.93 17.60
CA VAL A 1010 17.28 -46.42 17.06
C VAL A 1010 16.96 -47.85 17.51
N THR A 1011 17.94 -48.60 18.00
CA THR A 1011 17.82 -50.04 18.32
C THR A 1011 16.60 -50.37 19.19
N PRO A 1012 16.23 -49.59 20.23
CA PRO A 1012 15.05 -49.86 21.05
C PRO A 1012 13.71 -49.78 20.29
N HIS A 1013 13.71 -49.05 19.16
CA HIS A 1013 12.55 -48.72 18.35
C HIS A 1013 12.39 -49.62 17.11
N VAL A 1014 13.44 -50.35 16.72
CA VAL A 1014 13.40 -51.35 15.63
C VAL A 1014 12.35 -52.42 15.90
N GLY A 1015 11.54 -52.73 14.89
CA GLY A 1015 10.47 -53.74 14.99
C GLY A 1015 9.25 -53.41 14.13
N THR A 1016 8.18 -54.18 14.32
CA THR A 1016 6.92 -54.00 13.58
C THR A 1016 5.87 -53.39 14.50
N TYR A 1017 5.26 -52.31 14.03
CA TYR A 1017 4.11 -51.64 14.63
C TYR A 1017 2.93 -51.86 13.69
N GLU A 1018 1.81 -52.32 14.21
CA GLU A 1018 0.67 -52.70 13.37
C GLU A 1018 -0.65 -52.28 13.99
N ARG A 1019 -1.54 -51.76 13.14
CA ARG A 1019 -2.93 -51.47 13.44
C ARG A 1019 -3.78 -51.80 12.22
N ALA A 1020 -5.09 -51.75 12.34
CA ALA A 1020 -5.98 -51.94 11.21
C ALA A 1020 -5.60 -51.02 10.03
N SER A 1021 -5.50 -51.64 8.85
CA SER A 1021 -5.16 -51.03 7.55
C SER A 1021 -3.76 -50.39 7.41
N VAL A 1022 -2.88 -50.46 8.42
CA VAL A 1022 -1.49 -49.95 8.31
C VAL A 1022 -0.50 -50.80 9.10
N ARG A 1023 0.55 -51.28 8.43
CA ARG A 1023 1.75 -51.86 9.04
C ARG A 1023 2.93 -50.91 8.89
N GLN A 1024 3.66 -50.68 9.98
CA GLN A 1024 4.84 -49.83 10.04
C GLN A 1024 6.03 -50.64 10.52
N GLU A 1025 7.11 -50.63 9.77
CA GLU A 1025 8.34 -51.36 10.09
C GLU A 1025 9.48 -50.37 10.23
N VAL A 1026 10.14 -50.41 11.39
CA VAL A 1026 11.31 -49.59 11.68
C VAL A 1026 12.53 -50.46 11.56
N GLU A 1027 13.40 -50.13 10.63
CA GLU A 1027 14.62 -50.88 10.33
C GLU A 1027 15.85 -49.99 10.53
N ASP A 1028 16.94 -50.58 11.03
CA ASP A 1028 18.25 -49.93 11.07
C ASP A 1028 19.09 -50.45 9.90
N THR A 1029 19.29 -49.61 8.88
CA THR A 1029 19.98 -49.97 7.63
C THR A 1029 21.40 -49.39 7.61
N PRO A 1030 22.30 -49.86 6.71
CA PRO A 1030 23.61 -49.23 6.53
C PRO A 1030 23.57 -47.74 6.14
N GLY A 1031 22.44 -47.28 5.59
CA GLY A 1031 22.19 -45.87 5.25
C GLY A 1031 21.54 -45.04 6.35
N GLY A 1032 21.30 -45.63 7.53
CA GLY A 1032 20.57 -45.03 8.65
C GLY A 1032 19.19 -45.68 8.87
N PRO A 1033 18.46 -45.23 9.90
CA PRO A 1033 17.14 -45.78 10.20
C PRO A 1033 16.10 -45.41 9.15
N VAL A 1034 15.21 -46.35 8.84
CA VAL A 1034 14.13 -46.19 7.86
C VAL A 1034 12.80 -46.61 8.48
N LEU A 1035 11.76 -45.81 8.25
CA LEU A 1035 10.37 -46.17 8.53
C LEU A 1035 9.71 -46.61 7.22
N ARG A 1036 9.35 -47.88 7.12
CA ARG A 1036 8.56 -48.43 6.02
C ARG A 1036 7.09 -48.52 6.44
N THR A 1037 6.22 -47.79 5.76
CA THR A 1037 4.77 -47.83 5.98
C THR A 1037 4.10 -48.60 4.84
N VAL A 1038 3.29 -49.59 5.19
CA VAL A 1038 2.52 -50.42 4.26
C VAL A 1038 1.04 -50.25 4.59
N ILE A 1039 0.27 -49.73 3.63
CA ILE A 1039 -1.19 -49.71 3.72
C ILE A 1039 -1.70 -51.13 3.45
N THR A 1040 -2.54 -51.65 4.35
CA THR A 1040 -3.05 -53.02 4.31
C THR A 1040 -4.58 -53.03 4.19
N GLY A 1041 -5.15 -54.21 3.87
CA GLY A 1041 -6.61 -54.38 3.79
C GLY A 1041 -7.26 -53.64 2.61
N PRO A 1042 -8.58 -53.39 2.66
CA PRO A 1042 -9.34 -52.74 1.57
C PRO A 1042 -8.84 -51.34 1.20
N LEU A 1043 -8.16 -50.64 2.12
CA LEU A 1043 -7.59 -49.32 1.88
C LEU A 1043 -6.45 -49.38 0.84
N ALA A 1044 -5.73 -50.51 0.74
CA ALA A 1044 -4.64 -50.71 -0.22
C ALA A 1044 -5.12 -50.71 -1.68
N GLU A 1045 -6.40 -51.02 -1.94
CA GLU A 1045 -6.99 -50.98 -3.28
C GLU A 1045 -7.33 -49.55 -3.74
N LEU A 1046 -7.32 -48.58 -2.82
CA LEU A 1046 -7.67 -47.17 -3.07
C LEU A 1046 -6.45 -46.26 -3.27
N VAL A 1047 -5.25 -46.74 -2.97
CA VAL A 1047 -3.98 -45.98 -3.11
C VAL A 1047 -3.14 -46.53 -4.27
N PRO A 1048 -2.54 -45.67 -5.10
CA PRO A 1048 -1.73 -46.11 -6.24
C PRO A 1048 -0.46 -46.86 -5.85
N ASP A 1049 0.14 -46.49 -4.71
CA ASP A 1049 1.32 -47.13 -4.14
C ASP A 1049 1.05 -47.42 -2.64
N PRO A 1050 0.91 -48.70 -2.23
CA PRO A 1050 0.60 -49.05 -0.86
C PRO A 1050 1.84 -49.10 0.05
N VAL A 1051 3.05 -48.87 -0.47
CA VAL A 1051 4.30 -48.92 0.32
C VAL A 1051 5.07 -47.62 0.20
N GLU A 1052 5.34 -46.99 1.33
CA GLU A 1052 6.20 -45.80 1.40
C GLU A 1052 7.36 -46.02 2.37
N GLU A 1053 8.57 -45.66 1.95
CA GLU A 1053 9.77 -45.73 2.78
C GLU A 1053 10.27 -44.32 3.08
N TYR A 1054 10.51 -44.05 4.37
CA TYR A 1054 10.98 -42.76 4.83
C TYR A 1054 12.31 -42.90 5.58
N PRO A 1055 13.39 -42.30 5.08
CA PRO A 1055 14.61 -42.11 5.87
C PRO A 1055 14.30 -41.31 7.14
N MET A 1056 14.71 -41.83 8.29
CA MET A 1056 14.48 -41.20 9.59
C MET A 1056 15.72 -40.40 10.02
N THR A 1057 15.54 -39.11 10.25
CA THR A 1057 16.60 -38.23 10.77
C THR A 1057 16.45 -38.07 12.28
N PRO A 1058 17.46 -38.39 13.10
CA PRO A 1058 17.39 -38.19 14.55
C PRO A 1058 17.15 -36.74 14.97
N VAL A 1059 16.26 -36.53 15.94
CA VAL A 1059 15.97 -35.19 16.51
C VAL A 1059 16.21 -35.17 18.02
N ALA A 1060 15.65 -36.13 18.75
CA ALA A 1060 15.80 -36.29 20.20
C ALA A 1060 15.58 -37.77 20.57
N PRO A 1061 15.88 -38.22 21.80
CA PRO A 1061 15.55 -39.58 22.23
C PRO A 1061 14.07 -39.92 21.96
N GLY A 1062 13.82 -40.95 21.16
CA GLY A 1062 12.48 -41.36 20.76
C GLY A 1062 11.79 -40.48 19.71
N VAL A 1063 12.44 -39.45 19.16
CA VAL A 1063 11.86 -38.55 18.15
C VAL A 1063 12.75 -38.46 16.92
N PHE A 1064 12.18 -38.76 15.76
CA PHE A 1064 12.83 -38.69 14.46
C PHE A 1064 12.00 -37.84 13.50
N ALA A 1065 12.65 -37.23 12.51
CA ALA A 1065 12.02 -36.47 11.45
C ALA A 1065 12.05 -37.28 10.15
N VAL A 1066 10.92 -37.33 9.46
CA VAL A 1066 10.79 -37.90 8.11
C VAL A 1066 10.25 -36.85 7.15
N ARG A 1067 10.51 -37.04 5.86
CA ARG A 1067 10.03 -36.16 4.78
C ARG A 1067 9.20 -37.01 3.80
N PRO A 1068 7.86 -36.91 3.81
CA PRO A 1068 7.01 -37.63 2.87
C PRO A 1068 7.14 -37.06 1.45
N GLY A 1069 7.49 -37.88 0.47
CA GLY A 1069 7.64 -37.49 -0.94
C GLY A 1069 8.64 -36.36 -1.18
N ASP A 1070 8.38 -35.53 -2.19
CA ASP A 1070 9.24 -34.42 -2.61
C ASP A 1070 9.03 -33.12 -1.79
N GLY A 1071 8.06 -33.09 -0.87
CA GLY A 1071 7.62 -31.89 -0.15
C GLY A 1071 8.64 -31.39 0.88
N GLN A 1072 8.73 -30.07 1.14
CA GLN A 1072 9.76 -29.49 2.02
C GLN A 1072 9.51 -29.64 3.53
N THR A 1073 8.31 -30.07 3.94
CA THR A 1073 7.88 -30.13 5.34
C THR A 1073 8.34 -31.43 6.02
N TRP A 1074 8.87 -31.32 7.24
CA TRP A 1074 9.23 -32.47 8.05
C TRP A 1074 8.06 -32.91 8.95
N THR A 1075 7.91 -34.23 9.11
CA THR A 1075 6.91 -34.84 9.98
C THR A 1075 7.61 -35.62 11.10
N PRO A 1076 7.19 -35.47 12.37
CA PRO A 1076 7.77 -36.24 13.47
C PRO A 1076 7.25 -37.69 13.50
N VAL A 1077 8.16 -38.63 13.71
CA VAL A 1077 7.90 -40.02 14.14
C VAL A 1077 8.32 -40.10 15.60
N THR A 1078 7.38 -40.39 16.50
CA THR A 1078 7.65 -40.42 17.94
C THR A 1078 7.37 -41.78 18.54
N PHE A 1079 8.33 -42.29 19.30
CA PHE A 1079 8.22 -43.55 20.03
C PHE A 1079 8.04 -43.28 21.51
N TYR A 1080 7.10 -43.97 22.13
CA TYR A 1080 6.79 -43.81 23.54
C TYR A 1080 6.26 -45.11 24.14
N GLU A 1081 6.26 -45.19 25.46
CA GLU A 1081 5.82 -46.35 26.23
C GLU A 1081 4.65 -45.93 27.14
N LEU A 1082 3.57 -46.71 27.14
CA LEU A 1082 2.45 -46.50 28.05
C LEU A 1082 2.78 -47.01 29.45
N SER A 1083 1.96 -46.64 30.44
CA SER A 1083 2.15 -47.06 31.84
C SER A 1083 2.15 -48.57 32.07
N GLY A 1084 1.56 -49.37 31.16
CA GLY A 1084 1.58 -50.83 31.19
C GLY A 1084 2.83 -51.47 30.56
N GLY A 1085 3.74 -50.68 30.00
CA GLY A 1085 4.95 -51.13 29.32
C GLY A 1085 4.79 -51.38 27.81
N GLU A 1086 3.58 -51.17 27.27
CA GLU A 1086 3.32 -51.28 25.83
C GLU A 1086 3.98 -50.14 25.06
N ARG A 1087 4.69 -50.48 23.98
CA ARG A 1087 5.40 -49.51 23.15
C ARG A 1087 4.59 -49.12 21.93
N TYR A 1088 4.63 -47.84 21.61
CA TYR A 1088 3.88 -47.25 20.52
C TYR A 1088 4.78 -46.39 19.62
N LEU A 1089 4.41 -46.37 18.34
CA LEU A 1089 4.88 -45.42 17.34
C LEU A 1089 3.73 -44.48 17.03
N HIS A 1090 3.95 -43.16 17.18
CA HIS A 1090 3.02 -42.14 16.75
C HIS A 1090 3.50 -41.47 15.46
N PHE A 1091 2.73 -41.66 14.39
CA PHE A 1091 3.00 -41.10 13.06
C PHE A 1091 1.68 -40.82 12.33
N GLY A 1092 1.60 -39.70 11.61
CA GLY A 1092 0.38 -39.31 10.91
C GLY A 1092 -0.84 -39.12 11.83
N VAL A 1093 -0.63 -38.53 13.01
CA VAL A 1093 -1.66 -38.32 14.07
C VAL A 1093 -2.34 -39.61 14.58
N ARG A 1094 -1.68 -40.77 14.44
CA ARG A 1094 -2.18 -42.07 14.90
C ARG A 1094 -1.16 -42.72 15.83
N ALA A 1095 -1.66 -43.41 16.85
CA ALA A 1095 -0.84 -44.30 17.69
C ALA A 1095 -0.92 -45.73 17.15
N THR A 1096 0.22 -46.33 16.86
CA THR A 1096 0.34 -47.70 16.37
C THR A 1096 1.09 -48.55 17.40
N PRO A 1097 0.50 -49.62 17.97
CA PRO A 1097 1.16 -50.47 18.94
C PRO A 1097 2.26 -51.31 18.30
N LYS A 1098 3.34 -51.59 19.06
CA LYS A 1098 4.38 -52.52 18.67
C LYS A 1098 3.88 -53.95 18.81
N VAL A 1099 3.97 -54.74 17.74
CA VAL A 1099 3.54 -56.15 17.70
C VAL A 1099 4.70 -57.14 17.64
N ARG A 1100 5.88 -56.73 17.14
CA ARG A 1100 7.08 -57.57 17.04
C ARG A 1100 8.36 -56.79 17.31
#